data_AF-A0A9C8ZKB2-F1
#
_entry.id   AF-A0A9C8ZKB2-F1
#
_cell.length_a   1.000
_cell.length_b   1.000
_cell.length_c   1.000
_cell.angle_alpha   90.00
_cell.angle_beta   90.00
_cell.angle_gamma   90.00
#
_symmetry.space_group_name_H-M   'P 1'
#
loop_
_entity.id
_entity.type
_entity.pdbx_description
1 polymer ?
#
loop_
_entity_poly.entity_id
_entity_poly.type
_entity_poly.pdbx_seq_one_letter_code
_entity_poly.pdbx_strand_id
1 'polypeptide(L)'
;MSLLSGFQVNRAIATLLTEDAGATAEGKRALYKLKQIGEPAIPKLIEALGNAQNTATLEQLLVSLARNSTLPLYVAGLAHGDQRVVDGVTRVLTRATDYNPNDLIPYFSQPVNGEEVSKSALGAILNAHAERINANTLLGLLDQVDSKVRPILYRLLDSIADEALVPAMVQRLDSNQALVRAHLLQLLARFDTPASREGLVKALHDPNKAVRQAALNGLAELGADDNIGDICALLSDPDLTVQSAAIETLAKIRSPQTVKHLITVLQDESEYVRRAAVEVLNEVGDQNAVKDLLNALRDVDWWVKVRAADALGAIGGPKVFDAVLALIKDRDEFLRRTAVEILNTSKDPRAVDRLIEALRDEDWWVRERAVDALAAIGDSRAVPHLIEMLEENPEAGQVVIRALATLGDKQAIDPLLRQLDNTNNALRKEALKALETLTDDKNTAKTVQEAATQLINTQEDDIGTVANKTMQSLVMRFGDLTGGKTPPPAPLEMAIEDQPTQAFNADGNVFEPATSDTSGQTQAMDIHTPIPSVNTAKEDIRDSDHLANILDPSRLAPNTVLADRYHVIRKIGEGAFGVVWLVEDVMVGDQFILKFLNPHVAADHSMIERFMHELRYARKITHENIIRIYDLVTIDQSYAISMEYFPSHSL
;
A
#
# COMPACT_ATOMS: atom_id res chain seq x y z
N MET A 1 25.15 70.26 -5.78
CA MET A 1 25.30 70.51 -7.24
C MET A 1 24.93 71.95 -7.54
N SER A 2 25.72 72.68 -8.31
CA SER A 2 25.36 74.02 -8.81
C SER A 2 24.13 73.91 -9.74
N LEU A 3 23.23 74.90 -9.73
CA LEU A 3 22.06 74.93 -10.65
C LEU A 3 22.48 74.74 -12.12
N LEU A 4 23.67 75.24 -12.50
CA LEU A 4 24.23 75.09 -13.84
C LEU A 4 24.68 73.65 -14.14
N SER A 5 25.20 72.91 -13.15
CA SER A 5 25.59 71.51 -13.35
C SER A 5 24.37 70.60 -13.46
N GLY A 6 23.28 70.90 -12.75
CA GLY A 6 22.01 70.17 -12.85
C GLY A 6 21.35 70.25 -14.23
N PHE A 7 21.37 71.43 -14.86
CA PHE A 7 20.84 71.63 -16.22
C PHE A 7 21.67 70.90 -17.28
N GLN A 8 23.00 70.92 -17.14
CA GLN A 8 23.90 70.24 -18.06
C GLN A 8 23.74 68.71 -18.03
N VAL A 9 23.46 68.13 -16.86
CA VAL A 9 23.15 66.69 -16.72
C VAL A 9 21.84 66.35 -17.44
N ASN A 10 20.76 67.09 -17.17
CA ASN A 10 19.45 66.82 -17.79
C ASN A 10 19.50 66.91 -19.32
N ARG A 11 20.21 67.93 -19.85
CA ARG A 11 20.38 68.07 -21.30
C ARG A 11 21.14 66.90 -21.91
N ALA A 12 22.22 66.45 -21.26
CA ALA A 12 23.00 65.31 -21.74
C ALA A 12 22.20 63.99 -21.68
N ILE A 13 21.39 63.79 -20.63
CA ILE A 13 20.49 62.64 -20.50
C ILE A 13 19.43 62.65 -21.62
N ALA A 14 18.81 63.79 -21.89
CA ALA A 14 17.81 63.91 -22.95
C ALA A 14 18.38 63.54 -24.33
N THR A 15 19.64 63.92 -24.61
CA THR A 15 20.34 63.51 -25.84
C THR A 15 20.61 62.01 -25.89
N LEU A 16 20.80 61.34 -24.75
CA LEU A 16 21.06 59.90 -24.70
C LEU A 16 19.80 59.02 -24.78
N LEU A 17 18.62 59.60 -24.53
CA LEU A 17 17.34 58.91 -24.62
C LEU A 17 16.74 58.87 -26.03
N THR A 18 17.36 59.54 -27.02
CA THR A 18 16.93 59.48 -28.41
C THR A 18 17.31 58.15 -29.06
N GLU A 19 16.59 57.73 -30.10
CA GLU A 19 17.00 56.59 -30.94
C GLU A 19 18.42 56.82 -31.50
N ASP A 20 19.22 55.76 -31.56
CA ASP A 20 20.61 55.74 -32.07
C ASP A 20 21.61 56.69 -31.40
N ALA A 21 21.32 57.23 -30.21
CA ALA A 21 22.19 58.18 -29.52
C ALA A 21 23.64 57.66 -29.32
N GLY A 22 23.84 56.35 -29.11
CA GLY A 22 25.18 55.76 -28.99
C GLY A 22 26.04 55.86 -30.26
N ALA A 23 25.41 55.97 -31.43
CA ALA A 23 26.09 56.06 -32.73
C ALA A 23 26.40 57.51 -33.15
N THR A 24 25.68 58.50 -32.61
CA THR A 24 25.84 59.91 -33.01
C THR A 24 27.02 60.60 -32.32
N ALA A 25 27.62 61.59 -32.99
CA ALA A 25 28.69 62.41 -32.41
C ALA A 25 28.22 63.21 -31.19
N GLU A 26 26.94 63.59 -31.18
CA GLU A 26 26.29 64.34 -30.11
C GLU A 26 26.05 63.47 -28.88
N GLY A 27 25.57 62.23 -29.05
CA GLY A 27 25.43 61.29 -27.96
C GLY A 27 26.77 60.84 -27.37
N LYS A 28 27.82 60.66 -28.21
CA LYS A 28 29.19 60.42 -27.72
C LYS A 28 29.73 61.59 -26.87
N ARG A 29 29.45 62.84 -27.27
CA ARG A 29 29.81 64.04 -26.48
C ARG A 29 29.02 64.12 -25.18
N ALA A 30 27.72 63.81 -25.21
CA ALA A 30 26.86 63.77 -24.02
C ALA A 30 27.34 62.71 -23.02
N LEU A 31 27.68 61.51 -23.51
CA LEU A 31 28.25 60.42 -22.72
C LEU A 31 29.59 60.81 -22.08
N TYR A 32 30.50 61.41 -22.85
CA TYR A 32 31.78 61.90 -22.35
C TYR A 32 31.59 62.95 -21.24
N LYS A 33 30.65 63.88 -21.43
CA LYS A 33 30.33 64.91 -20.44
C LYS A 33 29.77 64.31 -19.14
N LEU A 34 28.87 63.34 -19.24
CA LEU A 34 28.33 62.66 -18.06
C LEU A 34 29.41 61.83 -17.33
N LYS A 35 30.33 61.20 -18.08
CA LYS A 35 31.51 60.54 -17.50
C LYS A 35 32.42 61.50 -16.73
N GLN A 36 32.62 62.72 -17.23
CA GLN A 36 33.39 63.76 -16.52
C GLN A 36 32.71 64.23 -15.23
N ILE A 37 31.37 64.30 -15.23
CA ILE A 37 30.62 64.67 -14.02
C ILE A 37 30.72 63.55 -12.98
N GLY A 38 30.65 62.29 -13.40
CA GLY A 38 30.89 61.13 -12.53
C GLY A 38 29.75 60.87 -11.54
N GLU A 39 30.09 60.51 -10.31
CA GLU A 39 29.17 60.04 -9.26
C GLU A 39 27.98 61.00 -8.98
N PRO A 40 28.14 62.33 -8.97
CA PRO A 40 27.03 63.28 -8.81
C PRO A 40 25.92 63.18 -9.87
N ALA A 41 26.17 62.56 -11.02
CA ALA A 41 25.15 62.37 -12.07
C ALA A 41 24.25 61.15 -11.81
N ILE A 42 24.67 60.21 -10.94
CA ILE A 42 24.01 58.90 -10.74
C ILE A 42 22.52 59.03 -10.39
N PRO A 43 22.07 59.87 -9.44
CA PRO A 43 20.65 59.94 -9.08
C PRO A 43 19.74 60.32 -10.26
N LYS A 44 20.19 61.28 -11.09
CA LYS A 44 19.45 61.72 -12.28
C LYS A 44 19.49 60.70 -13.40
N LEU A 45 20.60 59.95 -13.53
CA LEU A 45 20.72 58.86 -14.48
C LEU A 45 19.78 57.70 -14.11
N ILE A 46 19.64 57.39 -12.82
CA ILE A 46 18.71 56.38 -12.31
C ILE A 46 17.26 56.81 -12.58
N GLU A 47 16.87 58.05 -12.24
CA GLU A 47 15.53 58.58 -12.52
C GLU A 47 15.18 58.48 -14.02
N ALA A 48 16.16 58.73 -14.89
CA ALA A 48 15.98 58.65 -16.34
C ALA A 48 15.73 57.23 -16.88
N LEU A 49 15.98 56.17 -16.09
CA LEU A 49 15.68 54.79 -16.49
C LEU A 49 14.17 54.50 -16.57
N GLY A 50 13.33 55.31 -15.92
CA GLY A 50 11.87 55.21 -16.03
C GLY A 50 11.32 55.54 -17.42
N ASN A 51 12.12 56.19 -18.27
CA ASN A 51 11.74 56.61 -19.61
C ASN A 51 12.00 55.47 -20.63
N ALA A 52 10.91 54.87 -21.12
CA ALA A 52 10.87 53.48 -21.61
C ALA A 52 11.37 53.19 -23.05
N GLN A 53 12.09 54.08 -23.73
CA GLN A 53 12.41 53.87 -25.15
C GLN A 53 13.87 53.48 -25.46
N ASN A 54 14.88 54.03 -24.77
CA ASN A 54 16.29 53.71 -25.08
C ASN A 54 17.22 53.88 -23.86
N THR A 55 17.17 52.96 -22.90
CA THR A 55 17.97 53.05 -21.65
C THR A 55 19.35 52.39 -21.74
N ALA A 56 19.65 51.64 -22.81
CA ALA A 56 20.87 50.81 -22.90
C ALA A 56 22.17 51.61 -22.70
N THR A 57 22.27 52.80 -23.29
CA THR A 57 23.45 53.66 -23.15
C THR A 57 23.57 54.24 -21.74
N LEU A 58 22.45 54.57 -21.10
CA LEU A 58 22.42 55.04 -19.71
C LEU A 58 22.84 53.91 -18.76
N GLU A 59 22.33 52.71 -18.98
CA GLU A 59 22.68 51.54 -18.19
C GLU A 59 24.17 51.21 -18.30
N GLN A 60 24.76 51.25 -19.51
CA GLN A 60 26.20 51.06 -19.70
C GLN A 60 27.04 52.09 -18.95
N LEU A 61 26.62 53.37 -18.97
CA LEU A 61 27.27 54.41 -18.19
C LEU A 61 27.18 54.12 -16.69
N LEU A 62 25.97 53.79 -16.22
CA LEU A 62 25.71 53.47 -14.82
C LEU A 62 26.49 52.23 -14.35
N VAL A 63 26.69 51.22 -15.21
CA VAL A 63 27.56 50.06 -14.92
C VAL A 63 28.99 50.53 -14.66
N SER A 64 29.52 51.46 -15.47
CA SER A 64 30.89 51.99 -15.29
C SER A 64 31.08 52.90 -14.07
N LEU A 65 29.99 53.32 -13.43
CA LEU A 65 29.99 54.19 -12.25
C LEU A 65 29.61 53.45 -10.95
N ALA A 66 29.26 52.17 -11.04
CA ALA A 66 28.88 51.35 -9.90
C ALA A 66 30.13 50.93 -9.11
N ARG A 67 30.24 51.43 -7.88
CA ARG A 67 31.34 51.20 -6.93
C ARG A 67 30.79 51.06 -5.52
N ASN A 68 31.59 50.59 -4.57
CA ASN A 68 31.19 50.55 -3.16
C ASN A 68 30.73 51.92 -2.62
N SER A 69 31.45 53.00 -2.97
CA SER A 69 31.12 54.37 -2.54
C SER A 69 29.79 54.87 -3.11
N THR A 70 29.40 54.39 -4.29
CA THR A 70 28.19 54.84 -5.00
C THR A 70 27.00 53.90 -4.82
N LEU A 71 27.21 52.69 -4.28
CA LEU A 71 26.17 51.68 -4.08
C LEU A 71 24.90 52.20 -3.37
N PRO A 72 24.97 53.03 -2.31
CA PRO A 72 23.77 53.56 -1.67
C PRO A 72 22.84 54.34 -2.61
N LEU A 73 23.39 54.98 -3.65
CA LEU A 73 22.60 55.69 -4.67
C LEU A 73 21.81 54.71 -5.56
N TYR A 74 22.39 53.55 -5.86
CA TYR A 74 21.70 52.50 -6.60
C TYR A 74 20.66 51.79 -5.73
N VAL A 75 20.94 51.58 -4.45
CA VAL A 75 19.96 51.00 -3.52
C VAL A 75 18.73 51.90 -3.38
N ALA A 76 18.90 53.22 -3.34
CA ALA A 76 17.76 54.15 -3.41
C ALA A 76 16.94 53.96 -4.71
N GLY A 77 17.60 53.69 -5.84
CA GLY A 77 16.94 53.34 -7.09
C GLY A 77 16.17 52.00 -7.05
N LEU A 78 16.62 51.04 -6.23
CA LEU A 78 15.91 49.76 -6.01
C LEU A 78 14.68 49.89 -5.09
N ALA A 79 14.57 50.98 -4.34
CA ALA A 79 13.41 51.33 -3.52
C ALA A 79 12.40 52.23 -4.27
N HIS A 80 12.73 52.64 -5.50
CA HIS A 80 11.96 53.61 -6.27
C HIS A 80 10.55 53.10 -6.62
N GLY A 81 9.54 53.98 -6.55
CA GLY A 81 8.14 53.64 -6.83
C GLY A 81 7.82 53.26 -8.30
N ASP A 82 8.68 53.63 -9.26
CA ASP A 82 8.57 53.20 -10.66
C ASP A 82 9.33 51.90 -10.90
N GLN A 83 8.60 50.82 -11.22
CA GLN A 83 9.14 49.49 -11.51
C GLN A 83 10.18 49.51 -12.64
N ARG A 84 10.05 50.39 -13.64
CA ARG A 84 11.02 50.50 -14.74
C ARG A 84 12.40 50.95 -14.26
N VAL A 85 12.42 51.85 -13.27
CA VAL A 85 13.65 52.29 -12.61
C VAL A 85 14.26 51.14 -11.83
N VAL A 86 13.46 50.42 -11.04
CA VAL A 86 13.91 49.23 -10.29
C VAL A 86 14.51 48.17 -11.23
N ASP A 87 13.83 47.84 -12.32
CA ASP A 87 14.31 46.85 -13.30
C ASP A 87 15.60 47.31 -14.00
N GLY A 88 15.69 48.60 -14.33
CA GLY A 88 16.89 49.20 -14.92
C GLY A 88 18.08 49.15 -13.98
N VAL A 89 17.91 49.53 -12.72
CA VAL A 89 18.94 49.45 -11.69
C VAL A 89 19.35 48.00 -11.43
N THR A 90 18.39 47.08 -11.42
CA THR A 90 18.65 45.64 -11.31
C THR A 90 19.58 45.17 -12.44
N ARG A 91 19.26 45.48 -13.71
CA ARG A 91 20.12 45.14 -14.86
C ARG A 91 21.51 45.78 -14.79
N VAL A 92 21.62 46.97 -14.23
CA VAL A 92 22.91 47.63 -14.01
C VAL A 92 23.73 46.87 -12.98
N LEU A 93 23.19 46.63 -11.78
CA LEU A 93 23.92 45.98 -10.69
C LEU A 93 24.22 44.50 -10.97
N THR A 94 23.39 43.81 -11.74
CA THR A 94 23.66 42.45 -12.25
C THR A 94 24.89 42.39 -13.15
N ARG A 95 25.19 43.45 -13.92
CA ARG A 95 26.36 43.49 -14.83
C ARG A 95 27.60 44.14 -14.22
N ALA A 96 27.43 45.03 -13.25
CA ALA A 96 28.52 45.73 -12.61
C ALA A 96 29.34 44.78 -11.72
N THR A 97 30.66 44.90 -11.75
CA THR A 97 31.58 44.04 -10.98
C THR A 97 32.39 44.79 -9.93
N ASP A 98 32.52 46.12 -10.03
CA ASP A 98 33.38 46.96 -9.18
C ASP A 98 32.75 47.39 -7.84
N TYR A 99 31.78 46.61 -7.34
CA TYR A 99 31.20 46.78 -6.01
C TYR A 99 31.08 45.44 -5.30
N ASN A 100 30.98 45.44 -3.97
CA ASN A 100 30.79 44.26 -3.14
C ASN A 100 29.29 43.93 -3.02
N PRO A 101 28.81 42.84 -3.62
CA PRO A 101 27.40 42.46 -3.57
C PRO A 101 26.93 42.08 -2.15
N ASN A 102 27.83 41.71 -1.25
CA ASN A 102 27.46 41.42 0.15
C ASN A 102 26.91 42.66 0.88
N ASP A 103 27.25 43.86 0.43
CA ASP A 103 26.76 45.10 1.03
C ASP A 103 25.26 45.35 0.70
N LEU A 104 24.68 44.55 -0.21
CA LEU A 104 23.25 44.58 -0.51
C LEU A 104 22.40 43.75 0.47
N ILE A 105 23.03 42.81 1.18
CA ILE A 105 22.36 41.83 2.05
C ILE A 105 21.53 42.49 3.18
N PRO A 106 22.02 43.53 3.89
CA PRO A 106 21.25 44.18 4.97
C PRO A 106 19.92 44.79 4.50
N TYR A 107 19.80 45.15 3.23
CA TYR A 107 18.59 45.75 2.67
C TYR A 107 17.44 44.77 2.46
N PHE A 108 17.64 43.47 2.74
CA PHE A 108 16.50 42.55 2.92
C PHE A 108 15.61 42.95 4.11
N SER A 109 16.19 43.56 5.15
CA SER A 109 15.45 43.99 6.35
C SER A 109 15.47 45.51 6.57
N GLN A 110 16.46 46.22 6.03
CA GLN A 110 16.62 47.67 6.25
C GLN A 110 15.99 48.48 5.11
N PRO A 111 15.07 49.42 5.39
CA PRO A 111 14.56 50.36 4.39
C PRO A 111 15.61 51.44 4.07
N VAL A 112 15.48 52.08 2.90
CA VAL A 112 16.33 53.20 2.47
C VAL A 112 15.46 54.42 2.27
N ASN A 113 15.80 55.53 2.95
CA ASN A 113 15.02 56.77 2.93
C ASN A 113 13.53 56.60 3.30
N GLY A 114 13.20 55.58 4.10
CA GLY A 114 11.82 55.25 4.49
C GLY A 114 11.06 54.41 3.46
N GLU A 115 11.68 54.03 2.34
CA GLU A 115 11.10 53.18 1.30
C GLU A 115 11.67 51.75 1.37
N GLU A 116 10.82 50.76 1.09
CA GLU A 116 11.23 49.36 1.06
C GLU A 116 11.98 49.04 -0.25
N VAL A 117 13.18 48.49 -0.12
CA VAL A 117 13.94 48.00 -1.27
C VAL A 117 13.28 46.75 -1.85
N SER A 118 13.18 46.68 -3.18
CA SER A 118 12.63 45.53 -3.90
C SER A 118 13.42 44.23 -3.61
N LYS A 119 12.79 43.30 -2.89
CA LYS A 119 13.42 42.03 -2.48
C LYS A 119 13.70 41.10 -3.65
N SER A 120 12.85 41.10 -4.68
CA SER A 120 13.05 40.32 -5.90
C SER A 120 14.25 40.84 -6.69
N ALA A 121 14.42 42.17 -6.77
CA ALA A 121 15.58 42.79 -7.40
C ALA A 121 16.88 42.45 -6.65
N LEU A 122 16.88 42.57 -5.31
CA LEU A 122 18.03 42.16 -4.49
C LEU A 122 18.39 40.69 -4.74
N GLY A 123 17.40 39.79 -4.75
CA GLY A 123 17.61 38.38 -5.07
C GLY A 123 18.23 38.15 -6.44
N ALA A 124 17.74 38.84 -7.48
CA ALA A 124 18.27 38.72 -8.83
C ALA A 124 19.73 39.21 -8.94
N ILE A 125 20.05 40.32 -8.29
CA ILE A 125 21.42 40.89 -8.26
C ILE A 125 22.37 39.93 -7.53
N LEU A 126 21.99 39.48 -6.34
CA LEU A 126 22.83 38.57 -5.55
C LEU A 126 23.07 37.24 -6.26
N ASN A 127 22.04 36.71 -6.93
CA ASN A 127 22.17 35.47 -7.70
C ASN A 127 23.12 35.63 -8.89
N ALA A 128 23.12 36.80 -9.54
CA ALA A 128 24.05 37.07 -10.64
C ALA A 128 25.51 37.14 -10.17
N HIS A 129 25.74 37.43 -8.89
CA HIS A 129 27.07 37.51 -8.28
C HIS A 129 27.31 36.37 -7.27
N ALA A 130 26.64 35.23 -7.45
CA ALA A 130 26.64 34.09 -6.53
C ALA A 130 28.03 33.72 -5.99
N GLU A 131 29.04 33.65 -6.87
CA GLU A 131 30.44 33.29 -6.52
C GLU A 131 31.11 34.26 -5.53
N ARG A 132 30.56 35.45 -5.34
CA ARG A 132 31.11 36.52 -4.49
C ARG A 132 30.32 36.69 -3.20
N ILE A 133 29.26 35.91 -3.00
CA ILE A 133 28.37 36.02 -1.83
C ILE A 133 28.89 35.17 -0.68
N ASN A 134 28.91 35.75 0.52
CA ASN A 134 29.23 35.02 1.74
C ASN A 134 27.99 34.26 2.24
N ALA A 135 27.99 32.95 2.06
CA ALA A 135 26.89 32.09 2.46
C ALA A 135 26.61 32.10 3.98
N ASN A 136 27.63 32.30 4.82
CA ASN A 136 27.44 32.42 6.28
C ASN A 136 26.59 33.63 6.66
N THR A 137 26.72 34.73 5.90
CA THR A 137 25.91 35.93 6.11
C THR A 137 24.45 35.66 5.76
N LEU A 138 24.19 34.95 4.65
CA LEU A 138 22.82 34.56 4.26
C LEU A 138 22.18 33.62 5.30
N LEU A 139 22.94 32.63 5.80
CA LEU A 139 22.47 31.75 6.88
C LEU A 139 22.09 32.53 8.14
N GLY A 140 22.89 33.52 8.53
CA GLY A 140 22.61 34.38 9.68
C GLY A 140 21.34 35.21 9.55
N LEU A 141 20.88 35.48 8.32
CA LEU A 141 19.68 36.26 8.06
C LEU A 141 18.39 35.46 8.05
N LEU A 142 18.42 34.13 7.86
CA LEU A 142 17.20 33.34 7.69
C LEU A 142 16.19 33.53 8.83
N ASP A 143 16.70 33.65 10.06
CA ASP A 143 15.87 33.86 11.25
C ASP A 143 15.40 35.31 11.44
N GLN A 144 16.06 36.27 10.78
CA GLN A 144 15.84 37.71 10.96
C GLN A 144 14.90 38.32 9.91
N VAL A 145 14.68 37.62 8.79
CA VAL A 145 13.85 38.10 7.69
C VAL A 145 12.43 37.52 7.74
N ASP A 146 11.49 38.24 7.13
CA ASP A 146 10.11 37.80 6.97
C ASP A 146 10.00 36.52 6.13
N SER A 147 8.91 35.76 6.37
CA SER A 147 8.62 34.51 5.65
C SER A 147 8.54 34.68 4.13
N LYS A 148 8.18 35.88 3.63
CA LYS A 148 8.14 36.19 2.19
C LYS A 148 9.52 36.31 1.55
N VAL A 149 10.54 36.64 2.34
CA VAL A 149 11.92 36.84 1.86
C VAL A 149 12.72 35.53 1.88
N ARG A 150 12.42 34.62 2.81
CA ARG A 150 13.14 33.35 2.96
C ARG A 150 13.24 32.52 1.68
N PRO A 151 12.21 32.37 0.83
CA PRO A 151 12.34 31.62 -0.43
C PRO A 151 13.36 32.21 -1.41
N ILE A 152 13.66 33.51 -1.31
CA ILE A 152 14.73 34.15 -2.10
C ILE A 152 16.08 33.73 -1.53
N LEU A 153 16.24 33.78 -0.20
CA LEU A 153 17.48 33.38 0.48
C LEU A 153 17.77 31.89 0.32
N TYR A 154 16.74 31.04 0.36
CA TYR A 154 16.83 29.61 0.11
C TYR A 154 17.40 29.31 -1.27
N ARG A 155 16.83 29.89 -2.33
CA ARG A 155 17.36 29.73 -3.70
C ARG A 155 18.80 30.22 -3.86
N LEU A 156 19.18 31.29 -3.16
CA LEU A 156 20.56 31.77 -3.15
C LEU A 156 21.49 30.80 -2.43
N LEU A 157 21.09 30.30 -1.26
CA LEU A 157 21.84 29.29 -0.52
C LEU A 157 21.96 28.00 -1.33
N ASP A 158 20.91 27.56 -2.01
CA ASP A 158 20.93 26.40 -2.90
C ASP A 158 22.01 26.55 -3.99
N SER A 159 22.21 27.74 -4.55
CA SER A 159 23.19 27.96 -5.61
C SER A 159 24.64 28.11 -5.11
N ILE A 160 24.85 28.58 -3.87
CA ILE A 160 26.19 28.89 -3.35
C ILE A 160 26.70 27.97 -2.24
N ALA A 161 25.84 27.16 -1.63
CA ALA A 161 26.23 26.30 -0.53
C ALA A 161 27.30 25.29 -0.95
N ASP A 162 28.34 25.18 -0.14
CA ASP A 162 29.43 24.20 -0.25
C ASP A 162 29.60 23.43 1.07
N GLU A 163 30.47 22.42 1.06
CA GLU A 163 30.70 21.55 2.22
C GLU A 163 31.24 22.31 3.44
N ALA A 164 31.99 23.41 3.22
CA ALA A 164 32.53 24.24 4.29
C ALA A 164 31.44 24.91 5.15
N LEU A 165 30.22 25.01 4.60
CA LEU A 165 29.07 25.60 5.28
C LEU A 165 28.34 24.61 6.20
N VAL A 166 28.59 23.30 6.09
CA VAL A 166 27.92 22.25 6.86
C VAL A 166 27.93 22.51 8.38
N PRO A 167 29.06 22.83 9.04
CA PRO A 167 29.06 23.07 10.48
C PRO A 167 28.13 24.22 10.90
N ALA A 168 28.06 25.28 10.06
CA ALA A 168 27.22 26.44 10.32
C ALA A 168 25.73 26.17 10.06
N MET A 169 25.39 25.22 9.18
CA MET A 169 24.03 24.72 8.99
C MET A 169 23.59 23.85 10.17
N VAL A 170 24.43 22.89 10.60
CA VAL A 170 24.14 22.00 11.73
C VAL A 170 23.90 22.80 13.00
N GLN A 171 24.73 23.81 13.28
CA GLN A 171 24.54 24.69 14.44
C GLN A 171 23.20 25.43 14.42
N ARG A 172 22.64 25.70 13.23
CA ARG A 172 21.37 26.42 13.05
C ARG A 172 20.15 25.49 13.00
N LEU A 173 20.33 24.18 13.10
CA LEU A 173 19.21 23.25 13.30
C LEU A 173 18.52 23.46 14.67
N ASP A 174 19.07 24.24 15.57
CA ASP A 174 18.40 24.66 16.81
C ASP A 174 17.51 25.92 16.63
N SER A 175 17.32 26.42 15.40
CA SER A 175 16.42 27.55 15.12
C SER A 175 14.99 27.26 15.58
N ASN A 176 14.31 28.27 16.14
CA ASN A 176 12.88 28.17 16.51
C ASN A 176 11.96 28.02 15.28
N GLN A 177 12.44 28.28 14.06
CA GLN A 177 11.63 28.27 12.86
C GLN A 177 11.72 26.93 12.15
N ALA A 178 10.64 26.13 12.21
CA ALA A 178 10.61 24.80 11.61
C ALA A 178 10.90 24.79 10.10
N LEU A 179 10.42 25.80 9.36
CA LEU A 179 10.69 25.91 7.92
C LEU A 179 12.16 26.21 7.60
N VAL A 180 12.88 26.87 8.51
CA VAL A 180 14.33 27.09 8.36
C VAL A 180 15.04 25.76 8.57
N ARG A 181 14.75 25.06 9.67
CA ARG A 181 15.32 23.74 9.95
C ARG A 181 15.08 22.76 8.79
N ALA A 182 13.85 22.64 8.31
CA ALA A 182 13.50 21.75 7.20
C ALA A 182 14.30 22.04 5.92
N HIS A 183 14.47 23.31 5.55
CA HIS A 183 15.26 23.67 4.37
C HIS A 183 16.77 23.44 4.58
N LEU A 184 17.29 23.69 5.78
CA LEU A 184 18.69 23.37 6.10
C LEU A 184 18.96 21.87 6.00
N LEU A 185 18.02 21.01 6.38
CA LEU A 185 18.17 19.56 6.22
C LEU A 185 18.23 19.14 4.74
N GLN A 186 17.43 19.77 3.87
CA GLN A 186 17.52 19.56 2.42
C GLN A 186 18.89 19.96 1.87
N LEU A 187 19.45 21.07 2.35
CA LEU A 187 20.81 21.50 1.96
C LEU A 187 21.87 20.54 2.49
N LEU A 188 21.77 20.09 3.74
CA LEU A 188 22.70 19.14 4.35
C LEU A 188 22.74 17.81 3.60
N ALA A 189 21.62 17.36 3.04
CA ALA A 189 21.51 16.13 2.26
C ALA A 189 22.36 16.13 0.97
N ARG A 190 22.84 17.30 0.51
CA ARG A 190 23.75 17.41 -0.64
C ARG A 190 25.20 17.07 -0.30
N PHE A 191 25.54 17.03 0.99
CA PHE A 191 26.90 16.87 1.47
C PHE A 191 27.00 15.61 2.33
N ASP A 192 27.60 14.55 1.79
CA ASP A 192 27.78 13.29 2.50
C ASP A 192 28.92 13.37 3.52
N THR A 193 28.64 14.02 4.66
CA THR A 193 29.57 14.17 5.77
C THR A 193 28.98 13.58 7.06
N PRO A 194 29.82 13.14 8.02
CA PRO A 194 29.35 12.65 9.32
C PRO A 194 28.48 13.68 10.05
N ALA A 195 28.84 14.97 9.96
CA ALA A 195 28.07 16.05 10.58
C ALA A 195 26.68 16.24 9.93
N SER A 196 26.58 16.11 8.60
CA SER A 196 25.30 16.13 7.90
C SER A 196 24.41 14.98 8.34
N ARG A 197 24.96 13.75 8.39
CA ARG A 197 24.24 12.55 8.83
C ARG A 197 23.75 12.67 10.27
N GLU A 198 24.62 13.10 11.19
CA GLU A 198 24.27 13.32 12.60
C GLU A 198 23.15 14.37 12.74
N GLY A 199 23.24 15.48 11.99
CA GLY A 199 22.21 16.52 11.97
C GLY A 199 20.85 16.01 11.48
N LEU A 200 20.84 15.20 10.41
CA LEU A 200 19.64 14.56 9.88
C LEU A 200 19.04 13.56 10.87
N VAL A 201 19.84 12.69 11.47
CA VAL A 201 19.38 11.72 12.48
C VAL A 201 18.78 12.41 13.70
N LYS A 202 19.44 13.47 14.21
CA LYS A 202 18.88 14.28 15.33
C LYS A 202 17.51 14.86 14.98
N ALA A 203 17.33 15.30 13.74
CA ALA A 203 16.09 15.90 13.27
C ALA A 203 14.93 14.92 13.06
N LEU A 204 15.17 13.60 13.07
CA LEU A 204 14.09 12.59 13.10
C LEU A 204 13.20 12.72 14.35
N HIS A 205 13.72 13.32 15.42
CA HIS A 205 13.00 13.51 16.68
C HIS A 205 12.42 14.95 16.83
N ASP A 206 12.42 15.74 15.76
CA ASP A 206 11.92 17.13 15.82
C ASP A 206 10.40 17.16 16.09
N PRO A 207 9.90 18.09 16.93
CA PRO A 207 8.47 18.20 17.21
C PRO A 207 7.64 18.52 15.95
N ASN A 208 8.24 19.16 14.93
CA ASN A 208 7.58 19.53 13.71
C ASN A 208 7.70 18.44 12.64
N LYS A 209 6.55 17.97 12.15
CA LYS A 209 6.47 16.95 11.10
C LYS A 209 7.24 17.27 9.81
N ALA A 210 7.27 18.52 9.37
CA ALA A 210 7.96 18.90 8.15
C ALA A 210 9.48 18.77 8.30
N VAL A 211 9.99 18.93 9.52
CA VAL A 211 11.41 18.74 9.83
C VAL A 211 11.75 17.27 9.85
N ARG A 212 10.92 16.42 10.49
CA ARG A 212 11.09 14.95 10.46
C ARG A 212 11.03 14.40 9.04
N GLN A 213 10.08 14.86 8.24
CA GLN A 213 9.96 14.49 6.83
C GLN A 213 11.20 14.92 6.01
N ALA A 214 11.70 16.14 6.21
CA ALA A 214 12.92 16.61 5.54
C ALA A 214 14.15 15.81 5.96
N ALA A 215 14.23 15.40 7.23
CA ALA A 215 15.30 14.54 7.73
C ALA A 215 15.29 13.16 7.05
N LEU A 216 14.12 12.51 6.98
CA LEU A 216 13.93 11.23 6.28
C LEU A 216 14.38 11.32 4.82
N ASN A 217 13.87 12.32 4.08
CA ASN A 217 14.23 12.54 2.68
C ASN A 217 15.74 12.74 2.51
N GLY A 218 16.36 13.51 3.41
CA GLY A 218 17.81 13.74 3.37
C GLY A 218 18.63 12.48 3.63
N LEU A 219 18.23 11.65 4.59
CA LEU A 219 18.87 10.34 4.83
C LEU A 219 18.72 9.41 3.63
N ALA A 220 17.55 9.44 2.97
CA ALA A 220 17.28 8.68 1.76
C ALA A 220 18.11 9.15 0.56
N GLU A 221 18.42 10.44 0.45
CA GLU A 221 19.32 11.00 -0.57
C GLU A 221 20.77 10.60 -0.35
N LEU A 222 21.23 10.61 0.89
CA LEU A 222 22.58 10.19 1.27
C LEU A 222 22.78 8.66 1.25
N GLY A 223 21.70 7.89 1.14
CA GLY A 223 21.76 6.43 1.28
C GLY A 223 22.30 6.01 2.64
N ALA A 224 21.91 6.73 3.70
CA ALA A 224 22.45 6.50 5.04
C ALA A 224 21.91 5.21 5.64
N ASP A 225 22.74 4.16 5.68
CA ASP A 225 22.42 2.86 6.25
C ASP A 225 22.71 2.73 7.75
N ASP A 226 23.19 3.82 8.36
CA ASP A 226 23.32 4.01 9.80
C ASP A 226 21.96 4.38 10.43
N ASN A 227 21.76 4.11 11.72
CA ASN A 227 20.56 4.54 12.47
C ASN A 227 19.19 4.06 11.93
N ILE A 228 19.15 2.93 11.20
CA ILE A 228 17.91 2.35 10.66
C ILE A 228 16.81 2.16 11.71
N GLY A 229 17.16 1.86 12.96
CA GLY A 229 16.19 1.74 14.06
C GLY A 229 15.39 3.03 14.28
N ASP A 230 16.04 4.20 14.19
CA ASP A 230 15.39 5.50 14.36
C ASP A 230 14.44 5.79 13.18
N ILE A 231 14.81 5.38 11.97
CA ILE A 231 13.96 5.50 10.78
C ILE A 231 12.74 4.56 10.89
N CYS A 232 12.94 3.31 11.32
CA CYS A 232 11.85 2.35 11.55
C CYS A 232 10.86 2.84 12.61
N ALA A 233 11.33 3.53 13.66
CA ALA A 233 10.45 4.10 14.67
C ALA A 233 9.44 5.11 14.09
N LEU A 234 9.83 5.84 13.04
CA LEU A 234 8.93 6.80 12.35
C LEU A 234 7.85 6.14 11.49
N LEU A 235 7.84 4.81 11.34
CA LEU A 235 6.65 4.09 10.84
C LEU A 235 5.46 4.19 11.79
N SER A 236 5.72 4.51 13.07
CA SER A 236 4.71 4.75 14.10
C SER A 236 4.41 6.24 14.29
N ASP A 237 4.89 7.11 13.39
CA ASP A 237 4.65 8.54 13.49
C ASP A 237 3.15 8.85 13.34
N PRO A 238 2.58 9.74 14.18
CA PRO A 238 1.16 10.09 14.08
C PRO A 238 0.81 10.84 12.79
N ASP A 239 1.79 11.44 12.11
CA ASP A 239 1.57 12.12 10.84
C ASP A 239 1.84 11.20 9.64
N LEU A 240 0.80 10.99 8.83
CA LEU A 240 0.85 10.10 7.67
C LEU A 240 1.92 10.49 6.64
N THR A 241 2.25 11.78 6.49
CA THR A 241 3.28 12.19 5.52
C THR A 241 4.68 11.82 6.00
N VAL A 242 4.90 11.78 7.32
CA VAL A 242 6.15 11.31 7.92
C VAL A 242 6.24 9.80 7.79
N GLN A 243 5.15 9.09 8.08
CA GLN A 243 5.08 7.63 7.91
C GLN A 243 5.38 7.22 6.45
N SER A 244 4.74 7.84 5.45
CA SER A 244 5.02 7.55 4.04
C SER A 244 6.47 7.85 3.66
N ALA A 245 7.03 8.97 4.14
CA ALA A 245 8.44 9.28 3.91
C ALA A 245 9.37 8.25 4.56
N ALA A 246 9.01 7.68 5.72
CA ALA A 246 9.79 6.63 6.38
C ALA A 246 9.78 5.32 5.56
N ILE A 247 8.62 4.94 5.02
CA ILE A 247 8.49 3.78 4.11
C ILE A 247 9.38 3.97 2.89
N GLU A 248 9.25 5.11 2.20
CA GLU A 248 10.04 5.43 1.00
C GLU A 248 11.55 5.45 1.30
N THR A 249 11.94 6.00 2.46
CA THR A 249 13.33 6.06 2.92
C THR A 249 13.90 4.67 3.13
N LEU A 250 13.19 3.80 3.85
CA LEU A 250 13.62 2.41 4.10
C LEU A 250 13.68 1.60 2.80
N ALA A 251 12.69 1.78 1.91
CA ALA A 251 12.64 1.12 0.60
C ALA A 251 13.75 1.57 -0.35
N LYS A 252 14.24 2.81 -0.21
CA LYS A 252 15.35 3.35 -0.99
C LYS A 252 16.72 2.93 -0.43
N ILE A 253 16.90 2.98 0.89
CA ILE A 253 18.17 2.58 1.53
C ILE A 253 18.40 1.07 1.42
N ARG A 254 17.33 0.27 1.58
CA ARG A 254 17.36 -1.21 1.53
C ARG A 254 18.43 -1.83 2.44
N SER A 255 18.59 -1.28 3.64
CA SER A 255 19.56 -1.81 4.60
C SER A 255 19.16 -3.23 5.05
N PRO A 256 20.09 -4.19 5.11
CA PRO A 256 19.83 -5.51 5.67
C PRO A 256 19.40 -5.47 7.14
N GLN A 257 19.69 -4.39 7.85
CA GLN A 257 19.31 -4.21 9.26
C GLN A 257 17.85 -3.80 9.45
N THR A 258 17.13 -3.44 8.37
CA THR A 258 15.74 -2.98 8.44
C THR A 258 14.83 -4.03 9.07
N VAL A 259 14.91 -5.29 8.61
CA VAL A 259 14.01 -6.35 9.09
C VAL A 259 14.14 -6.60 10.59
N LYS A 260 15.37 -6.55 11.11
CA LYS A 260 15.63 -6.67 12.55
C LYS A 260 14.84 -5.64 13.38
N HIS A 261 14.71 -4.41 12.89
CA HIS A 261 14.00 -3.33 13.60
C HIS A 261 12.49 -3.34 13.30
N LEU A 262 12.07 -3.84 12.13
CA LEU A 262 10.65 -3.97 11.79
C LEU A 262 9.89 -4.93 12.69
N ILE A 263 10.55 -5.94 13.28
CA ILE A 263 9.89 -6.90 14.19
C ILE A 263 9.14 -6.18 15.31
N THR A 264 9.75 -5.16 15.92
CA THR A 264 9.11 -4.38 16.99
C THR A 264 7.93 -3.56 16.46
N VAL A 265 8.03 -3.03 15.24
CA VAL A 265 6.94 -2.24 14.61
C VAL A 265 5.77 -3.15 14.22
N LEU A 266 6.03 -4.41 13.85
CA LEU A 266 5.00 -5.40 13.55
C LEU A 266 4.17 -5.81 14.78
N GLN A 267 4.66 -5.54 15.99
CA GLN A 267 3.97 -5.77 17.27
C GLN A 267 3.13 -4.57 17.73
N ASP A 268 3.10 -3.47 16.96
CA ASP A 268 2.38 -2.27 17.36
C ASP A 268 0.85 -2.53 17.43
N GLU A 269 0.16 -1.93 18.41
CA GLU A 269 -1.28 -2.11 18.60
C GLU A 269 -2.10 -1.55 17.41
N SER A 270 -1.58 -0.53 16.74
CA SER A 270 -2.22 0.11 15.59
C SER A 270 -2.08 -0.71 14.32
N GLU A 271 -3.22 -1.09 13.71
CA GLU A 271 -3.23 -1.78 12.42
C GLU A 271 -2.52 -0.96 11.32
N TYR A 272 -2.65 0.36 11.35
CA TYR A 272 -2.00 1.25 10.40
C TYR A 272 -0.48 1.16 10.47
N VAL A 273 0.09 1.09 11.67
CA VAL A 273 1.54 0.96 11.89
C VAL A 273 2.03 -0.41 11.45
N ARG A 274 1.30 -1.48 11.82
CA ARG A 274 1.63 -2.83 11.37
C ARG A 274 1.58 -2.95 9.84
N ARG A 275 0.62 -2.31 9.18
CA ARG A 275 0.52 -2.28 7.71
C ARG A 275 1.72 -1.58 7.07
N ALA A 276 2.16 -0.45 7.61
CA ALA A 276 3.36 0.25 7.14
C ALA A 276 4.61 -0.63 7.25
N ALA A 277 4.77 -1.35 8.36
CA ALA A 277 5.89 -2.29 8.54
C ALA A 277 5.86 -3.45 7.53
N VAL A 278 4.67 -3.99 7.22
CA VAL A 278 4.52 -5.03 6.19
C VAL A 278 4.85 -4.50 4.80
N GLU A 279 4.47 -3.27 4.49
CA GLU A 279 4.81 -2.62 3.22
C GLU A 279 6.33 -2.51 3.04
N VAL A 280 7.05 -2.05 4.06
CA VAL A 280 8.52 -2.01 4.04
C VAL A 280 9.11 -3.42 3.92
N LEU A 281 8.55 -4.39 4.63
CA LEU A 281 9.05 -5.77 4.59
C LEU A 281 8.95 -6.38 3.19
N ASN A 282 7.88 -6.10 2.45
CA ASN A 282 7.71 -6.57 1.08
C ASN A 282 8.72 -5.94 0.10
N GLU A 283 9.11 -4.68 0.34
CA GLU A 283 10.06 -3.95 -0.52
C GLU A 283 11.53 -4.28 -0.22
N VAL A 284 11.85 -4.60 1.05
CA VAL A 284 13.24 -4.77 1.53
C VAL A 284 13.59 -6.24 1.83
N GLY A 285 12.60 -7.11 1.98
CA GLY A 285 12.78 -8.51 2.36
C GLY A 285 13.73 -9.27 1.42
N ASP A 286 14.83 -9.79 1.96
CA ASP A 286 15.85 -10.51 1.20
C ASP A 286 16.37 -11.78 1.93
N GLN A 287 17.32 -12.47 1.31
CA GLN A 287 17.93 -13.70 1.85
C GLN A 287 18.72 -13.48 3.17
N ASN A 288 18.97 -12.24 3.58
CA ASN A 288 19.65 -11.92 4.85
C ASN A 288 18.65 -11.81 6.00
N ALA A 289 17.41 -11.43 5.69
CA ALA A 289 16.30 -11.33 6.65
C ALA A 289 15.80 -12.69 7.18
N VAL A 290 16.14 -13.80 6.51
CA VAL A 290 15.61 -15.14 6.82
C VAL A 290 15.75 -15.51 8.29
N LYS A 291 16.91 -15.24 8.91
CA LYS A 291 17.14 -15.56 10.33
C LYS A 291 16.20 -14.79 11.25
N ASP A 292 16.01 -13.51 10.98
CA ASP A 292 15.17 -12.63 11.81
C ASP A 292 13.69 -12.99 11.64
N LEU A 293 13.25 -13.30 10.41
CA LEU A 293 11.89 -13.76 10.14
C LEU A 293 11.58 -15.13 10.78
N LEU A 294 12.55 -16.06 10.79
CA LEU A 294 12.37 -17.34 11.50
C LEU A 294 12.22 -17.18 13.01
N ASN A 295 12.87 -16.16 13.60
CA ASN A 295 12.65 -15.83 15.00
C ASN A 295 11.25 -15.23 15.21
N ALA A 296 10.80 -14.37 14.29
CA ALA A 296 9.47 -13.76 14.32
C ALA A 296 8.32 -14.80 14.14
N LEU A 297 8.56 -15.93 13.48
CA LEU A 297 7.59 -17.05 13.46
C LEU A 297 7.27 -17.62 14.85
N ARG A 298 8.18 -17.43 15.83
CA ARG A 298 8.03 -17.89 17.22
C ARG A 298 7.54 -16.79 18.16
N ASP A 299 7.10 -15.66 17.61
CA ASP A 299 6.59 -14.55 18.40
C ASP A 299 5.31 -14.93 19.17
N VAL A 300 4.96 -14.20 20.22
CA VAL A 300 3.70 -14.42 20.93
C VAL A 300 2.52 -13.83 20.17
N ASP A 301 2.76 -12.79 19.37
CA ASP A 301 1.74 -12.13 18.58
C ASP A 301 1.46 -12.90 17.28
N TRP A 302 0.21 -13.35 17.11
CA TRP A 302 -0.26 -14.07 15.92
C TRP A 302 -0.03 -13.29 14.63
N TRP A 303 -0.16 -11.96 14.65
CA TRP A 303 0.05 -11.13 13.47
C TRP A 303 1.50 -11.17 13.00
N VAL A 304 2.45 -11.05 13.93
CA VAL A 304 3.88 -11.13 13.64
C VAL A 304 4.22 -12.47 13.02
N LYS A 305 3.67 -13.56 13.57
CA LYS A 305 3.83 -14.91 13.04
C LYS A 305 3.38 -15.03 11.58
N VAL A 306 2.15 -14.62 11.27
CA VAL A 306 1.59 -14.74 9.91
C VAL A 306 2.37 -13.88 8.92
N ARG A 307 2.74 -12.64 9.29
CA ARG A 307 3.51 -11.76 8.39
C ARG A 307 4.92 -12.24 8.15
N ALA A 308 5.56 -12.84 9.16
CA ALA A 308 6.86 -13.48 8.97
C ALA A 308 6.76 -14.70 8.03
N ALA A 309 5.68 -15.49 8.12
CA ALA A 309 5.42 -16.60 7.21
C ALA A 309 5.23 -16.13 5.76
N ASP A 310 4.36 -15.13 5.54
CA ASP A 310 4.12 -14.52 4.23
C ASP A 310 5.44 -14.01 3.61
N ALA A 311 6.24 -13.28 4.39
CA ALA A 311 7.50 -12.71 3.93
C ALA A 311 8.53 -13.80 3.59
N LEU A 312 8.65 -14.85 4.40
CA LEU A 312 9.51 -16.00 4.08
C LEU A 312 9.07 -16.70 2.79
N GLY A 313 7.75 -16.89 2.60
CA GLY A 313 7.19 -17.45 1.38
C GLY A 313 7.50 -16.60 0.15
N ALA A 314 7.39 -15.27 0.25
CA ALA A 314 7.69 -14.34 -0.82
C ALA A 314 9.19 -14.24 -1.15
N ILE A 315 10.06 -14.25 -0.13
CA ILE A 315 11.53 -14.22 -0.30
C ILE A 315 12.02 -15.50 -0.98
N GLY A 316 11.48 -16.66 -0.57
CA GLY A 316 11.79 -17.97 -1.14
C GLY A 316 13.29 -18.31 -1.16
N GLY A 317 13.71 -19.13 -2.12
CA GLY A 317 15.12 -19.46 -2.36
C GLY A 317 15.76 -20.46 -1.38
N PRO A 318 17.04 -20.82 -1.60
CA PRO A 318 17.67 -21.97 -0.93
C PRO A 318 17.78 -21.83 0.60
N LYS A 319 18.06 -20.62 1.12
CA LYS A 319 18.19 -20.44 2.58
C LYS A 319 16.85 -20.58 3.29
N VAL A 320 15.77 -20.02 2.73
CA VAL A 320 14.42 -20.20 3.26
C VAL A 320 14.04 -21.67 3.20
N PHE A 321 14.28 -22.32 2.06
CA PHE A 321 13.99 -23.74 1.89
C PHE A 321 14.68 -24.60 2.97
N ASP A 322 16.00 -24.46 3.13
CA ASP A 322 16.76 -25.29 4.07
C ASP A 322 16.30 -25.04 5.53
N ALA A 323 15.96 -23.79 5.87
CA ALA A 323 15.46 -23.46 7.20
C ALA A 323 14.05 -23.99 7.46
N VAL A 324 13.15 -23.84 6.49
CA VAL A 324 11.76 -24.28 6.60
C VAL A 324 11.65 -25.81 6.59
N LEU A 325 12.53 -26.50 5.85
CA LEU A 325 12.59 -27.97 5.85
C LEU A 325 12.85 -28.55 7.25
N ALA A 326 13.51 -27.80 8.14
CA ALA A 326 13.70 -28.19 9.53
C ALA A 326 12.44 -27.97 10.40
N LEU A 327 11.57 -27.02 10.04
CA LEU A 327 10.36 -26.67 10.79
C LEU A 327 9.21 -27.67 10.61
N ILE A 328 9.25 -28.52 9.59
CA ILE A 328 8.20 -29.53 9.34
C ILE A 328 8.05 -30.56 10.48
N LYS A 329 9.06 -30.67 11.35
CA LYS A 329 9.03 -31.53 12.56
C LYS A 329 9.01 -30.73 13.86
N ASP A 330 8.72 -29.43 13.79
CA ASP A 330 8.64 -28.60 14.99
C ASP A 330 7.45 -29.02 15.86
N ARG A 331 7.55 -28.79 17.17
CA ARG A 331 6.49 -29.13 18.12
C ARG A 331 5.29 -28.20 17.99
N ASP A 332 5.51 -26.96 17.55
CA ASP A 332 4.45 -25.99 17.30
C ASP A 332 3.72 -26.32 15.98
N GLU A 333 2.42 -26.58 16.06
CA GLU A 333 1.55 -26.84 14.90
C GLU A 333 1.63 -25.73 13.86
N PHE A 334 1.71 -24.46 14.29
CA PHE A 334 1.76 -23.32 13.38
C PHE A 334 3.02 -23.37 12.51
N LEU A 335 4.17 -23.66 13.12
CA LEU A 335 5.44 -23.75 12.41
C LEU A 335 5.44 -24.91 11.41
N ARG A 336 4.82 -26.04 11.75
CA ARG A 336 4.66 -27.15 10.81
C ARG A 336 3.77 -26.77 9.63
N ARG A 337 2.61 -26.13 9.87
CA ARG A 337 1.69 -25.65 8.82
C ARG A 337 2.39 -24.67 7.87
N THR A 338 3.02 -23.63 8.42
CA THR A 338 3.81 -22.65 7.65
C THR A 338 4.88 -23.34 6.83
N ALA A 339 5.54 -24.36 7.39
CA ALA A 339 6.58 -25.04 6.67
C ALA A 339 6.08 -25.76 5.42
N VAL A 340 4.98 -26.51 5.54
CA VAL A 340 4.39 -27.21 4.40
C VAL A 340 3.88 -26.23 3.35
N GLU A 341 3.28 -25.11 3.75
CA GLU A 341 2.80 -24.08 2.81
C GLU A 341 3.94 -23.44 2.00
N ILE A 342 5.04 -23.07 2.64
CA ILE A 342 6.21 -22.50 1.94
C ILE A 342 6.86 -23.55 1.03
N LEU A 343 6.98 -24.80 1.50
CA LEU A 343 7.53 -25.90 0.69
C LEU A 343 6.67 -26.19 -0.55
N ASN A 344 5.34 -26.14 -0.42
CA ASN A 344 4.41 -26.29 -1.55
C ASN A 344 4.66 -25.24 -2.65
N THR A 345 4.85 -23.96 -2.25
CA THR A 345 5.19 -22.89 -3.19
C THR A 345 6.52 -23.13 -3.90
N SER A 346 7.52 -23.71 -3.20
CA SER A 346 8.85 -23.95 -3.77
C SER A 346 8.88 -25.06 -4.83
N LYS A 347 8.01 -26.07 -4.69
CA LYS A 347 7.98 -27.30 -5.51
C LYS A 347 9.33 -28.00 -5.67
N ASP A 348 10.23 -27.87 -4.70
CA ASP A 348 11.57 -28.47 -4.76
C ASP A 348 11.51 -29.97 -4.39
N PRO A 349 12.01 -30.89 -5.26
CA PRO A 349 12.01 -32.33 -5.00
C PRO A 349 12.77 -32.76 -3.73
N ARG A 350 13.67 -31.92 -3.21
CA ARG A 350 14.36 -32.16 -1.93
C ARG A 350 13.39 -32.25 -0.74
N ALA A 351 12.18 -31.73 -0.87
CA ALA A 351 11.16 -31.77 0.18
C ALA A 351 10.38 -33.09 0.23
N VAL A 352 10.41 -33.91 -0.83
CA VAL A 352 9.54 -35.09 -1.00
C VAL A 352 9.58 -36.03 0.20
N ASP A 353 10.76 -36.41 0.67
CA ASP A 353 10.90 -37.35 1.79
C ASP A 353 10.29 -36.80 3.09
N ARG A 354 10.38 -35.48 3.31
CA ARG A 354 9.82 -34.81 4.49
C ARG A 354 8.32 -34.59 4.39
N LEU A 355 7.83 -34.27 3.18
CA LEU A 355 6.40 -34.16 2.93
C LEU A 355 5.71 -35.53 3.05
N ILE A 356 6.37 -36.61 2.64
CA ILE A 356 5.89 -37.99 2.87
C ILE A 356 5.75 -38.27 4.37
N GLU A 357 6.72 -37.87 5.20
CA GLU A 357 6.60 -38.00 6.65
C GLU A 357 5.42 -37.17 7.21
N ALA A 358 5.20 -35.97 6.66
CA ALA A 358 4.11 -35.06 7.06
C ALA A 358 2.70 -35.58 6.71
N LEU A 359 2.57 -36.58 5.83
CA LEU A 359 1.29 -37.28 5.60
C LEU A 359 0.77 -37.99 6.85
N ARG A 360 1.64 -38.25 7.83
CA ARG A 360 1.30 -38.88 9.11
C ARG A 360 1.31 -37.89 10.30
N ASP A 361 1.28 -36.58 10.03
CA ASP A 361 1.22 -35.57 11.09
C ASP A 361 -0.07 -35.68 11.91
N GLU A 362 -0.03 -35.30 13.19
CA GLU A 362 -1.21 -35.27 14.06
C GLU A 362 -2.24 -34.25 13.57
N ASP A 363 -1.77 -33.16 12.96
CA ASP A 363 -2.59 -32.08 12.45
C ASP A 363 -3.11 -32.36 11.04
N TRP A 364 -4.44 -32.37 10.89
CA TRP A 364 -5.10 -32.60 9.62
C TRP A 364 -4.70 -31.58 8.54
N TRP A 365 -4.50 -30.30 8.89
CA TRP A 365 -4.10 -29.27 7.92
C TRP A 365 -2.73 -29.57 7.33
N VAL A 366 -1.79 -30.02 8.17
CA VAL A 366 -0.43 -30.38 7.75
C VAL A 366 -0.49 -31.57 6.78
N ARG A 367 -1.27 -32.59 7.11
CA ARG A 367 -1.48 -33.76 6.23
C ARG A 367 -2.05 -33.34 4.87
N GLU A 368 -3.13 -32.54 4.87
CA GLU A 368 -3.81 -32.11 3.66
C GLU A 368 -2.89 -31.26 2.75
N ARG A 369 -2.18 -30.29 3.32
CA ARG A 369 -1.22 -29.47 2.56
C ARG A 369 -0.02 -30.27 2.06
N ALA A 370 0.40 -31.32 2.79
CA ALA A 370 1.47 -32.20 2.33
C ALA A 370 1.04 -33.01 1.10
N VAL A 371 -0.23 -33.46 1.04
CA VAL A 371 -0.79 -34.11 -0.15
C VAL A 371 -0.75 -33.15 -1.35
N ASP A 372 -1.22 -31.91 -1.18
CA ASP A 372 -1.20 -30.90 -2.25
C ASP A 372 0.24 -30.62 -2.73
N ALA A 373 1.19 -30.49 -1.80
CA ALA A 373 2.59 -30.24 -2.11
C ALA A 373 3.23 -31.39 -2.89
N LEU A 374 2.98 -32.64 -2.48
CA LEU A 374 3.50 -33.83 -3.18
C LEU A 374 2.92 -33.95 -4.59
N ALA A 375 1.62 -33.68 -4.75
CA ALA A 375 0.97 -33.64 -6.05
C ALA A 375 1.57 -32.55 -6.96
N ALA A 376 1.83 -31.36 -6.40
CA ALA A 376 2.40 -30.23 -7.12
C ALA A 376 3.87 -30.44 -7.52
N ILE A 377 4.65 -31.19 -6.72
CA ILE A 377 6.03 -31.58 -7.03
C ILE A 377 6.06 -32.63 -8.15
N GLY A 378 5.11 -33.56 -8.16
CA GLY A 378 5.00 -34.55 -9.23
C GLY A 378 5.94 -35.76 -9.09
N ASP A 379 6.49 -36.03 -7.90
CA ASP A 379 7.44 -37.14 -7.69
C ASP A 379 6.70 -38.44 -7.33
N SER A 380 6.81 -39.45 -8.19
CA SER A 380 6.17 -40.76 -8.02
C SER A 380 6.54 -41.50 -6.72
N ARG A 381 7.64 -41.13 -6.04
CA ARG A 381 7.98 -41.70 -4.71
C ARG A 381 6.90 -41.45 -3.65
N ALA A 382 6.05 -40.43 -3.86
CA ALA A 382 4.92 -40.14 -3.00
C ALA A 382 3.76 -41.15 -3.13
N VAL A 383 3.63 -41.81 -4.28
CA VAL A 383 2.44 -42.59 -4.65
C VAL A 383 2.14 -43.73 -3.67
N PRO A 384 3.10 -44.57 -3.24
CA PRO A 384 2.81 -45.63 -2.26
C PRO A 384 2.30 -45.09 -0.92
N HIS A 385 2.81 -43.93 -0.49
CA HIS A 385 2.46 -43.32 0.79
C HIS A 385 1.11 -42.59 0.75
N LEU A 386 0.75 -42.02 -0.41
CA LEU A 386 -0.59 -41.49 -0.66
C LEU A 386 -1.62 -42.62 -0.70
N ILE A 387 -1.29 -43.79 -1.29
CA ILE A 387 -2.16 -44.97 -1.26
C ILE A 387 -2.38 -45.43 0.19
N GLU A 388 -1.31 -45.54 0.99
CA GLU A 388 -1.41 -45.89 2.42
C GLU A 388 -2.31 -44.89 3.18
N MET A 389 -2.13 -43.59 2.96
CA MET A 389 -2.97 -42.55 3.58
C MET A 389 -4.44 -42.65 3.17
N LEU A 390 -4.73 -42.99 1.91
CA LEU A 390 -6.10 -43.20 1.40
C LEU A 390 -6.79 -44.39 2.09
N GLU A 391 -6.03 -45.44 2.40
CA GLU A 391 -6.55 -46.65 3.06
C GLU A 391 -6.73 -46.45 4.57
N GLU A 392 -5.84 -45.70 5.23
CA GLU A 392 -5.85 -45.48 6.68
C GLU A 392 -6.75 -44.33 7.14
N ASN A 393 -6.92 -43.28 6.32
CA ASN A 393 -7.60 -42.04 6.71
C ASN A 393 -8.70 -41.65 5.71
N PRO A 394 -9.92 -42.21 5.85
CA PRO A 394 -11.03 -41.98 4.91
C PRO A 394 -11.40 -40.49 4.75
N GLU A 395 -11.19 -39.69 5.80
CA GLU A 395 -11.50 -38.26 5.85
C GLU A 395 -10.69 -37.43 4.84
N ALA A 396 -9.46 -37.84 4.54
CA ALA A 396 -8.59 -37.15 3.57
C ALA A 396 -8.75 -37.69 2.14
N GLY A 397 -9.59 -38.70 1.93
CA GLY A 397 -9.59 -39.50 0.71
C GLY A 397 -9.82 -38.70 -0.57
N GLN A 398 -10.65 -37.64 -0.54
CA GLN A 398 -10.92 -36.84 -1.75
C GLN A 398 -9.68 -36.08 -2.25
N VAL A 399 -8.88 -35.56 -1.33
CA VAL A 399 -7.68 -34.78 -1.66
C VAL A 399 -6.60 -35.73 -2.15
N VAL A 400 -6.45 -36.87 -1.47
CA VAL A 400 -5.49 -37.91 -1.84
C VAL A 400 -5.81 -38.52 -3.22
N ILE A 401 -7.07 -38.81 -3.52
CA ILE A 401 -7.49 -39.33 -4.84
C ILE A 401 -7.14 -38.32 -5.96
N ARG A 402 -7.40 -37.03 -5.74
CA ARG A 402 -7.06 -35.96 -6.70
C ARG A 402 -5.54 -35.83 -6.88
N ALA A 403 -4.77 -35.96 -5.81
CA ALA A 403 -3.31 -35.98 -5.87
C ALA A 403 -2.78 -37.18 -6.66
N LEU A 404 -3.29 -38.38 -6.42
CA LEU A 404 -2.93 -39.59 -7.17
C LEU A 404 -3.25 -39.46 -8.66
N ALA A 405 -4.42 -38.90 -9.01
CA ALA A 405 -4.78 -38.61 -10.39
C ALA A 405 -3.81 -37.60 -11.04
N THR A 406 -3.42 -36.57 -10.31
CA THR A 406 -2.48 -35.52 -10.77
C THR A 406 -1.08 -36.09 -11.00
N LEU A 407 -0.63 -37.00 -10.13
CA LEU A 407 0.67 -37.67 -10.25
C LEU A 407 0.74 -38.61 -11.46
N GLY A 408 -0.40 -39.13 -11.92
CA GLY A 408 -0.46 -39.94 -13.13
C GLY A 408 0.11 -41.36 -12.99
N ASP A 409 0.44 -41.80 -11.78
CA ASP A 409 1.07 -43.10 -11.56
C ASP A 409 0.05 -44.24 -11.52
N LYS A 410 0.28 -45.25 -12.36
CA LYS A 410 -0.62 -46.38 -12.55
C LYS A 410 -0.74 -47.28 -11.33
N GLN A 411 0.20 -47.21 -10.39
CA GLN A 411 0.11 -47.94 -9.12
C GLN A 411 -1.16 -47.56 -8.33
N ALA A 412 -1.74 -46.38 -8.58
CA ALA A 412 -2.96 -45.91 -7.93
C ALA A 412 -4.24 -46.59 -8.44
N ILE A 413 -4.22 -47.26 -9.61
CA ILE A 413 -5.45 -47.75 -10.26
C ILE A 413 -6.16 -48.82 -9.43
N ASP A 414 -5.45 -49.85 -8.97
CA ASP A 414 -6.05 -50.91 -8.16
C ASP A 414 -6.59 -50.40 -6.80
N PRO A 415 -5.84 -49.56 -6.03
CA PRO A 415 -6.38 -48.90 -4.84
C PRO A 415 -7.62 -48.05 -5.13
N LEU A 416 -7.65 -47.29 -6.23
CA LEU A 416 -8.79 -46.45 -6.60
C LEU A 416 -10.03 -47.28 -6.97
N LEU A 417 -9.85 -48.45 -7.63
CA LEU A 417 -10.94 -49.38 -7.90
C LEU A 417 -11.60 -49.87 -6.60
N ARG A 418 -10.82 -50.13 -5.53
CA ARG A 418 -11.38 -50.51 -4.21
C ARG A 418 -12.20 -49.39 -3.58
N GLN A 419 -11.86 -48.12 -3.86
CA GLN A 419 -12.63 -46.98 -3.34
C GLN A 419 -14.01 -46.83 -3.99
N LEU A 420 -14.27 -47.50 -5.12
CA LEU A 420 -15.61 -47.53 -5.72
C LEU A 420 -16.63 -48.26 -4.83
N ASP A 421 -16.18 -49.18 -3.97
CA ASP A 421 -17.02 -49.92 -3.03
C ASP A 421 -17.26 -49.14 -1.71
N ASN A 422 -16.55 -48.03 -1.47
CA ASN A 422 -16.59 -47.26 -0.22
C ASN A 422 -17.98 -46.64 0.03
N THR A 423 -18.53 -46.60 1.24
CA THR A 423 -19.88 -46.02 1.48
C THR A 423 -19.98 -44.51 1.19
N ASN A 424 -18.86 -43.80 1.10
CA ASN A 424 -18.85 -42.36 0.83
C ASN A 424 -18.98 -42.06 -0.66
N ASN A 425 -20.14 -41.52 -1.04
CA ASN A 425 -20.47 -41.20 -2.43
C ASN A 425 -19.53 -40.17 -3.06
N ALA A 426 -18.99 -39.22 -2.29
CA ALA A 426 -18.06 -38.22 -2.82
C ALA A 426 -16.69 -38.84 -3.15
N LEU A 427 -16.22 -39.81 -2.36
CA LEU A 427 -15.01 -40.58 -2.66
C LEU A 427 -15.18 -41.42 -3.93
N ARG A 428 -16.32 -42.10 -4.09
CA ARG A 428 -16.64 -42.85 -5.33
C ARG A 428 -16.59 -41.97 -6.57
N LYS A 429 -17.21 -40.78 -6.51
CA LYS A 429 -17.22 -39.82 -7.62
C LYS A 429 -15.81 -39.35 -7.99
N GLU A 430 -14.97 -39.01 -7.01
CA GLU A 430 -13.58 -38.62 -7.28
C GLU A 430 -12.73 -39.79 -7.79
N ALA A 431 -12.92 -41.01 -7.26
CA ALA A 431 -12.23 -42.20 -7.73
C ALA A 431 -12.57 -42.52 -9.20
N LEU A 432 -13.83 -42.40 -9.62
CA LEU A 432 -14.23 -42.57 -11.02
C LEU A 432 -13.54 -41.57 -11.95
N LYS A 433 -13.50 -40.29 -11.57
CA LYS A 433 -12.78 -39.26 -12.34
C LYS A 433 -11.28 -39.56 -12.42
N ALA A 434 -10.66 -39.95 -11.30
CA ALA A 434 -9.25 -40.31 -11.26
C ALA A 434 -8.95 -41.51 -12.17
N LEU A 435 -9.76 -42.58 -12.10
CA LEU A 435 -9.63 -43.75 -12.95
C LEU A 435 -9.82 -43.42 -14.44
N GLU A 436 -10.76 -42.54 -14.79
CA GLU A 436 -10.92 -42.03 -16.16
C GLU A 436 -9.61 -41.43 -16.69
N THR A 437 -8.94 -40.61 -15.88
CA THR A 437 -7.69 -39.95 -16.25
C THR A 437 -6.48 -40.89 -16.30
N LEU A 438 -6.37 -41.81 -15.33
CA LEU A 438 -5.21 -42.72 -15.19
C LEU A 438 -5.24 -43.90 -16.16
N THR A 439 -6.42 -44.25 -16.69
CA THR A 439 -6.56 -45.36 -17.64
C THR A 439 -5.90 -45.02 -18.97
N ASP A 440 -4.93 -45.83 -19.39
CA ASP A 440 -4.21 -45.63 -20.65
C ASP A 440 -4.10 -46.89 -21.54
N ASP A 441 -4.44 -48.07 -21.02
CA ASP A 441 -4.43 -49.33 -21.76
C ASP A 441 -5.79 -50.05 -21.75
N LYS A 442 -5.97 -50.98 -22.70
CA LYS A 442 -7.24 -51.70 -22.89
C LYS A 442 -7.58 -52.66 -21.76
N ASN A 443 -6.61 -53.26 -21.09
CA ASN A 443 -6.90 -54.19 -20.00
C ASN A 443 -7.44 -53.43 -18.79
N THR A 444 -6.77 -52.34 -18.43
CA THR A 444 -7.22 -51.45 -17.36
C THR A 444 -8.56 -50.81 -17.71
N ALA A 445 -8.71 -50.34 -18.96
CA ALA A 445 -9.99 -49.79 -19.42
C ALA A 445 -11.12 -50.80 -19.27
N LYS A 446 -10.91 -52.07 -19.64
CA LYS A 446 -11.92 -53.11 -19.45
C LYS A 446 -12.33 -53.23 -17.98
N THR A 447 -11.39 -53.28 -17.05
CA THR A 447 -11.67 -53.39 -15.61
C THR A 447 -12.43 -52.17 -15.08
N VAL A 448 -12.02 -50.96 -15.47
CA VAL A 448 -12.73 -49.72 -15.05
C VAL A 448 -14.12 -49.64 -15.67
N GLN A 449 -14.30 -50.07 -16.93
CA GLN A 449 -15.59 -50.14 -17.59
C GLN A 449 -16.54 -51.14 -16.91
N GLU A 450 -16.04 -52.32 -16.51
CA GLU A 450 -16.81 -53.31 -15.75
C GLU A 450 -17.27 -52.75 -14.39
N ALA A 451 -16.36 -52.09 -13.65
CA ALA A 451 -16.67 -51.48 -12.36
C ALA A 451 -17.68 -50.32 -12.49
N ALA A 452 -17.51 -49.44 -13.48
CA ALA A 452 -18.46 -48.35 -13.75
C ALA A 452 -19.86 -48.89 -14.12
N THR A 453 -19.93 -49.98 -14.91
CA THR A 453 -21.18 -50.63 -15.29
C THR A 453 -21.92 -51.21 -14.08
N GLN A 454 -21.19 -51.79 -13.11
CA GLN A 454 -21.78 -52.27 -11.87
C GLN A 454 -22.42 -51.13 -11.06
N LEU A 455 -21.76 -49.98 -10.97
CA LEU A 455 -22.29 -48.80 -10.28
C LEU A 455 -23.53 -48.22 -10.98
N ILE A 456 -23.54 -48.14 -12.31
CA ILE A 456 -24.70 -47.69 -13.10
C ILE A 456 -25.92 -48.58 -12.84
N ASN A 457 -25.71 -49.90 -12.77
CA ASN A 457 -26.79 -50.87 -12.58
C ASN A 457 -27.32 -50.93 -11.15
N THR A 458 -26.57 -50.39 -10.18
CA THR A 458 -26.92 -50.47 -8.75
C THR A 458 -27.40 -49.14 -8.17
N GLN A 459 -27.09 -48.00 -8.80
CA GLN A 459 -27.43 -46.67 -8.28
C GLN A 459 -28.02 -45.74 -9.37
N GLU A 460 -29.26 -45.28 -9.17
CA GLU A 460 -29.93 -44.29 -10.03
C GLU A 460 -29.66 -42.83 -9.59
N ASP A 461 -28.63 -42.61 -8.77
CA ASP A 461 -28.27 -41.30 -8.22
C ASP A 461 -27.14 -40.61 -9.03
N ASP A 462 -26.64 -39.49 -8.51
CA ASP A 462 -25.54 -38.74 -9.12
C ASP A 462 -24.28 -39.59 -9.43
N ILE A 463 -24.02 -40.68 -8.68
CA ILE A 463 -22.87 -41.55 -8.94
C ILE A 463 -23.09 -42.31 -10.24
N GLY A 464 -24.30 -42.85 -10.45
CA GLY A 464 -24.66 -43.50 -11.71
C GLY A 464 -24.42 -42.59 -12.92
N THR A 465 -24.69 -41.28 -12.75
CA THR A 465 -24.40 -40.28 -13.80
C THR A 465 -22.90 -40.11 -14.06
N VAL A 466 -22.08 -39.98 -13.00
CA VAL A 466 -20.61 -39.87 -13.14
C VAL A 466 -20.00 -41.16 -13.71
N ALA A 467 -20.50 -42.32 -13.28
CA ALA A 467 -20.08 -43.62 -13.78
C ALA A 467 -20.43 -43.78 -15.26
N ASN A 468 -21.63 -43.36 -15.69
CA ASN A 468 -22.05 -43.38 -17.09
C ASN A 468 -21.17 -42.46 -17.95
N LYS A 469 -20.84 -41.25 -17.46
CA LYS A 469 -19.92 -40.35 -18.15
C LYS A 469 -18.52 -40.95 -18.30
N THR A 470 -17.99 -41.52 -17.22
CA THR A 470 -16.68 -42.22 -17.20
C THR A 470 -16.68 -43.36 -18.22
N MET A 471 -17.74 -44.17 -18.22
CA MET A 471 -17.96 -45.29 -19.14
C MET A 471 -17.99 -44.84 -20.60
N GLN A 472 -18.76 -43.79 -20.92
CA GLN A 472 -18.82 -43.21 -22.27
C GLN A 472 -17.45 -42.69 -22.74
N SER A 473 -16.73 -41.99 -21.87
CA SER A 473 -15.38 -41.49 -22.15
C SER A 473 -14.40 -42.64 -22.46
N LEU A 474 -14.41 -43.70 -21.66
CA LEU A 474 -13.56 -44.88 -21.89
C LEU A 474 -13.95 -45.66 -23.14
N VAL A 475 -15.24 -45.76 -23.49
CA VAL A 475 -15.70 -46.36 -24.77
C VAL A 475 -15.22 -45.55 -25.95
N MET A 476 -15.30 -44.22 -25.88
CA MET A 476 -14.77 -43.35 -26.93
C MET A 476 -13.26 -43.53 -27.12
N ARG A 477 -12.50 -43.71 -26.02
CA ARG A 477 -11.04 -43.86 -26.07
C ARG A 477 -10.57 -45.27 -26.47
N PHE A 478 -11.25 -46.33 -26.02
CA PHE A 478 -10.74 -47.71 -26.12
C PHE A 478 -11.70 -48.72 -26.78
N GLY A 479 -12.92 -48.29 -27.12
CA GLY A 479 -14.02 -49.16 -27.55
C GLY A 479 -14.77 -49.78 -26.36
N ASP A 480 -15.91 -50.41 -26.64
CA ASP A 480 -16.63 -51.23 -25.66
C ASP A 480 -15.90 -52.58 -25.48
N LEU A 481 -15.38 -52.80 -24.28
CA LEU A 481 -14.60 -53.99 -23.92
C LEU A 481 -15.35 -54.92 -22.96
N THR A 482 -16.58 -54.55 -22.56
CA THR A 482 -17.38 -55.28 -21.57
C THR A 482 -18.33 -56.31 -22.18
N GLY A 483 -18.57 -56.23 -23.50
CA GLY A 483 -19.40 -57.20 -24.23
C GLY A 483 -20.87 -57.23 -23.80
N GLY A 484 -21.31 -56.30 -22.96
CA GLY A 484 -22.67 -56.13 -22.49
C GLY A 484 -23.36 -54.98 -23.22
N LYS A 485 -24.65 -55.13 -23.55
CA LYS A 485 -25.47 -54.12 -24.23
C LYS A 485 -25.35 -52.75 -23.54
N THR A 486 -24.62 -51.83 -24.16
CA THR A 486 -24.66 -50.39 -23.87
C THR A 486 -26.11 -49.87 -23.89
N PRO A 487 -26.55 -49.05 -22.93
CA PRO A 487 -27.62 -48.10 -23.20
C PRO A 487 -27.12 -47.14 -24.29
N PRO A 488 -27.96 -46.74 -25.26
CA PRO A 488 -27.54 -45.82 -26.31
C PRO A 488 -27.06 -44.50 -25.68
N PRO A 489 -26.13 -43.78 -26.34
CA PRO A 489 -25.71 -42.47 -25.86
C PRO A 489 -26.95 -41.58 -25.77
N ALA A 490 -27.13 -40.90 -24.64
CA ALA A 490 -28.12 -39.84 -24.55
C ALA A 490 -27.81 -38.82 -25.67
N PRO A 491 -28.82 -38.32 -26.41
CA PRO A 491 -28.58 -37.35 -27.45
C PRO A 491 -27.86 -36.14 -26.85
N LEU A 492 -26.84 -35.64 -27.56
CA LEU A 492 -26.26 -34.33 -27.30
C LEU A 492 -27.41 -33.32 -27.24
N GLU A 493 -27.75 -32.83 -26.04
CA GLU A 493 -28.49 -31.58 -25.92
C GLU A 493 -27.57 -30.50 -26.46
N MET A 494 -27.75 -30.21 -27.75
CA MET A 494 -27.34 -28.95 -28.34
C MET A 494 -27.94 -27.86 -27.47
N ALA A 495 -27.07 -27.11 -26.78
CA ALA A 495 -27.40 -25.78 -26.30
C ALA A 495 -27.85 -24.96 -27.52
N ILE A 496 -29.16 -24.88 -27.72
CA ILE A 496 -29.76 -23.90 -28.60
C ILE A 496 -29.75 -22.60 -27.80
N GLU A 497 -28.86 -21.69 -28.22
CA GLU A 497 -28.95 -20.27 -27.92
C GLU A 497 -30.33 -19.76 -28.34
N ASP A 498 -31.18 -19.46 -27.37
CA ASP A 498 -32.42 -18.73 -27.62
C ASP A 498 -32.15 -17.22 -27.55
N GLN A 499 -32.22 -16.57 -28.72
CA GLN A 499 -32.70 -15.20 -28.89
C GLN A 499 -33.43 -15.10 -30.24
N PRO A 500 -34.40 -14.17 -30.40
CA PRO A 500 -35.74 -14.20 -29.84
C PRO A 500 -36.79 -14.29 -30.97
N THR A 501 -37.97 -14.84 -30.68
CA THR A 501 -39.08 -14.92 -31.63
C THR A 501 -39.73 -13.55 -31.86
N GLN A 502 -39.64 -13.01 -33.07
CA GLN A 502 -40.48 -11.91 -33.55
C GLN A 502 -41.85 -12.46 -33.97
N ALA A 503 -42.92 -11.97 -33.35
CA ALA A 503 -44.31 -12.28 -33.73
C ALA A 503 -44.82 -11.26 -34.77
N PHE A 504 -45.37 -11.77 -35.88
CA PHE A 504 -46.19 -11.03 -36.84
C PHE A 504 -47.66 -11.00 -36.38
N ASN A 505 -48.37 -9.90 -36.61
CA ASN A 505 -49.83 -9.82 -36.40
C ASN A 505 -50.61 -10.21 -37.66
N ALA A 506 -51.88 -10.56 -37.46
CA ALA A 506 -52.78 -11.28 -38.37
C ALA A 506 -53.15 -10.60 -39.71
N ASP A 507 -52.53 -9.47 -40.08
CA ASP A 507 -52.78 -8.77 -41.36
C ASP A 507 -51.51 -8.54 -42.21
N GLY A 508 -50.38 -9.21 -41.90
CA GLY A 508 -49.30 -9.43 -42.88
C GLY A 508 -48.43 -8.23 -43.30
N ASN A 509 -48.30 -7.17 -42.50
CA ASN A 509 -47.36 -6.07 -42.78
C ASN A 509 -46.18 -6.01 -41.81
N VAL A 510 -44.99 -5.74 -42.37
CA VAL A 510 -43.68 -5.55 -41.72
C VAL A 510 -43.52 -4.10 -41.25
N PHE A 511 -42.91 -3.86 -40.09
CA PHE A 511 -42.44 -2.53 -39.69
C PHE A 511 -40.95 -2.55 -39.29
N GLU A 512 -40.16 -1.67 -39.92
CA GLU A 512 -38.78 -1.29 -39.60
C GLU A 512 -38.75 -0.08 -38.61
N PRO A 513 -37.59 0.28 -38.01
CA PRO A 513 -37.43 0.46 -36.56
C PRO A 513 -37.54 1.91 -36.05
N ALA A 514 -37.80 2.04 -34.74
CA ALA A 514 -37.53 3.25 -33.96
C ALA A 514 -36.73 2.88 -32.69
N THR A 515 -35.83 3.78 -32.32
CA THR A 515 -34.66 3.63 -31.46
C THR A 515 -34.92 3.62 -29.95
N SER A 516 -33.88 3.14 -29.23
CA SER A 516 -33.43 3.42 -27.84
C SER A 516 -34.09 2.73 -26.63
N ASP A 517 -33.23 1.94 -25.95
CA ASP A 517 -32.99 1.83 -24.50
C ASP A 517 -34.04 1.19 -23.56
N THR A 518 -33.85 -0.12 -23.43
CA THR A 518 -33.86 -1.01 -22.25
C THR A 518 -34.50 -0.61 -20.91
N SER A 519 -35.42 -1.52 -20.52
CA SER A 519 -35.58 -2.21 -19.22
C SER A 519 -36.41 -1.56 -18.09
N GLY A 520 -37.69 -1.96 -18.05
CA GLY A 520 -38.45 -2.19 -16.80
C GLY A 520 -37.92 -3.43 -16.07
N GLN A 521 -37.83 -3.40 -14.74
CA GLN A 521 -38.92 -3.70 -13.79
C GLN A 521 -39.51 -5.11 -13.96
N THR A 522 -39.03 -6.06 -13.16
CA THR A 522 -39.79 -7.21 -12.70
C THR A 522 -39.94 -7.14 -11.19
N GLN A 523 -41.20 -7.20 -10.76
CA GLN A 523 -41.68 -7.12 -9.39
C GLN A 523 -41.32 -8.38 -8.62
N ALA A 524 -40.70 -8.21 -7.44
CA ALA A 524 -40.64 -9.22 -6.38
C ALA A 524 -41.31 -8.64 -5.14
N MET A 525 -42.11 -9.50 -4.49
CA MET A 525 -43.01 -9.24 -3.37
C MET A 525 -42.44 -8.36 -2.25
N ASP A 526 -43.23 -7.34 -1.89
CA ASP A 526 -43.08 -6.51 -0.70
C ASP A 526 -43.25 -7.33 0.59
N ILE A 527 -42.20 -7.34 1.43
CA ILE A 527 -42.34 -7.48 2.88
C ILE A 527 -41.56 -6.32 3.49
N HIS A 528 -42.29 -5.28 3.89
CA HIS A 528 -41.76 -4.11 4.56
C HIS A 528 -41.27 -4.45 5.98
N THR A 529 -40.00 -4.17 6.27
CA THR A 529 -39.57 -3.76 7.61
C THR A 529 -38.51 -2.66 7.43
N PRO A 530 -38.70 -1.44 7.98
CA PRO A 530 -37.84 -0.32 7.65
C PRO A 530 -36.49 -0.39 8.38
N ILE A 531 -35.41 -0.24 7.62
CA ILE A 531 -34.06 0.04 8.12
C ILE A 531 -34.02 1.52 8.52
N PRO A 532 -33.59 1.91 9.73
CA PRO A 532 -33.48 3.32 10.09
C PRO A 532 -32.28 3.96 9.39
N SER A 533 -32.55 5.07 8.70
CA SER A 533 -31.57 5.95 8.06
C SER A 533 -30.73 6.67 9.11
N VAL A 534 -29.39 6.55 9.03
CA VAL A 534 -28.48 7.34 9.87
C VAL A 534 -28.39 8.76 9.32
N ASN A 535 -28.96 9.70 10.09
CA ASN A 535 -28.82 11.13 9.89
C ASN A 535 -27.41 11.56 10.34
N THR A 536 -26.64 12.16 9.44
CA THR A 536 -25.42 12.89 9.80
C THR A 536 -25.80 14.22 10.47
N ALA A 537 -25.80 14.24 11.80
CA ALA A 537 -25.79 15.47 12.58
C ALA A 537 -24.82 15.31 13.76
N LYS A 538 -23.86 16.22 13.84
CA LYS A 538 -22.88 16.35 14.92
C LYS A 538 -23.61 16.64 16.24
N GLU A 539 -23.48 15.75 17.22
CA GLU A 539 -23.65 16.09 18.63
C GLU A 539 -22.55 15.41 19.46
N ASP A 540 -21.66 16.24 20.02
CA ASP A 540 -20.70 15.88 21.07
C ASP A 540 -21.48 15.46 22.33
N ILE A 541 -21.49 14.16 22.64
CA ILE A 541 -21.96 13.66 23.94
C ILE A 541 -20.94 12.63 24.46
N ARG A 542 -20.60 12.79 25.74
CA ARG A 542 -19.48 12.18 26.47
C ARG A 542 -19.55 10.64 26.49
N ASP A 543 -18.45 10.00 26.09
CA ASP A 543 -18.23 8.55 25.92
C ASP A 543 -18.27 7.65 27.18
N SER A 544 -18.78 8.10 28.34
CA SER A 544 -18.71 7.29 29.57
C SER A 544 -20.00 6.57 29.97
N ASP A 545 -21.16 6.90 29.39
CA ASP A 545 -22.47 6.35 29.82
C ASP A 545 -23.08 5.32 28.85
N HIS A 546 -22.53 5.12 27.65
CA HIS A 546 -23.07 4.19 26.64
C HIS A 546 -22.69 2.72 26.84
N LEU A 547 -21.68 2.40 27.66
CA LEU A 547 -21.20 1.03 27.90
C LEU A 547 -21.91 0.29 29.04
N ALA A 548 -22.80 0.95 29.80
CA ALA A 548 -23.43 0.34 30.98
C ALA A 548 -24.57 -0.65 30.68
N ASN A 549 -25.08 -0.68 29.43
CA ASN A 549 -26.25 -1.47 29.03
C ASN A 549 -25.99 -2.51 27.92
N ILE A 550 -24.74 -2.73 27.51
CA ILE A 550 -24.41 -3.76 26.53
C ILE A 550 -24.33 -5.11 27.25
N LEU A 551 -25.06 -6.10 26.76
CA LEU A 551 -25.01 -7.48 27.27
C LEU A 551 -23.57 -8.01 27.22
N ASP A 552 -23.03 -8.50 28.35
CA ASP A 552 -21.74 -9.22 28.37
C ASP A 552 -21.98 -10.71 28.12
N PRO A 553 -21.71 -11.24 26.91
CA PRO A 553 -22.02 -12.62 26.56
C PRO A 553 -21.15 -13.63 27.32
N SER A 554 -20.05 -13.19 27.92
CA SER A 554 -19.10 -14.04 28.63
C SER A 554 -19.63 -14.45 30.01
N ARG A 555 -20.56 -13.66 30.57
CA ARG A 555 -21.12 -13.79 31.92
C ARG A 555 -22.55 -14.34 31.95
N LEU A 556 -23.08 -14.77 30.81
CA LEU A 556 -24.41 -15.38 30.74
C LEU A 556 -24.49 -16.66 31.60
N ALA A 557 -25.60 -16.84 32.32
CA ALA A 557 -25.85 -18.04 33.10
C ALA A 557 -26.77 -19.02 32.33
N PRO A 558 -26.63 -20.34 32.51
CA PRO A 558 -27.62 -21.32 32.04
C PRO A 558 -29.03 -20.96 32.53
N ASN A 559 -30.03 -21.20 31.68
CA ASN A 559 -31.44 -20.81 31.83
C ASN A 559 -31.75 -19.31 31.76
N THR A 560 -30.78 -18.46 31.41
CA THR A 560 -31.07 -17.06 31.07
C THR A 560 -31.91 -17.03 29.79
N VAL A 561 -32.97 -16.21 29.80
CA VAL A 561 -33.79 -15.95 28.60
C VAL A 561 -33.27 -14.70 27.93
N LEU A 562 -32.90 -14.81 26.66
CA LEU A 562 -32.43 -13.69 25.84
C LEU A 562 -33.52 -13.28 24.85
N ALA A 563 -33.78 -11.97 24.77
CA ALA A 563 -34.79 -11.38 23.88
C ALA A 563 -36.16 -12.10 23.91
N ASP A 564 -36.56 -12.58 25.09
CA ASP A 564 -37.80 -13.36 25.32
C ASP A 564 -37.99 -14.59 24.42
N ARG A 565 -36.92 -15.08 23.78
CA ARG A 565 -37.00 -16.12 22.73
C ARG A 565 -35.97 -17.22 22.87
N TYR A 566 -34.77 -16.92 23.36
CA TYR A 566 -33.69 -17.90 23.41
C TYR A 566 -33.39 -18.29 24.85
N HIS A 567 -33.62 -19.55 25.20
CA HIS A 567 -33.20 -20.12 26.47
C HIS A 567 -31.76 -20.59 26.36
N VAL A 568 -30.87 -19.99 27.16
CA VAL A 568 -29.46 -20.38 27.20
C VAL A 568 -29.31 -21.74 27.86
N ILE A 569 -28.78 -22.74 27.15
CA ILE A 569 -28.56 -24.08 27.70
C ILE A 569 -27.19 -24.17 28.36
N ARG A 570 -26.12 -23.96 27.58
CA ARG A 570 -24.74 -24.04 28.05
C ARG A 570 -23.76 -23.33 27.13
N LYS A 571 -22.62 -22.94 27.68
CA LYS A 571 -21.50 -22.39 26.91
C LYS A 571 -20.83 -23.50 26.12
N ILE A 572 -20.57 -23.25 24.85
CA ILE A 572 -19.87 -24.17 23.95
C ILE A 572 -18.40 -23.80 23.80
N GLY A 573 -18.09 -22.50 23.79
CA GLY A 573 -16.70 -22.04 23.69
C GLY A 573 -16.55 -20.52 23.80
N GLU A 574 -15.33 -20.06 23.96
CA GLU A 574 -14.95 -18.65 23.98
C GLU A 574 -13.59 -18.50 23.29
N GLY A 575 -13.44 -17.45 22.49
CA GLY A 575 -12.18 -17.12 21.83
C GLY A 575 -12.12 -15.65 21.43
N ALA A 576 -11.07 -15.26 20.71
CA ALA A 576 -10.81 -13.86 20.37
C ALA A 576 -11.98 -13.17 19.62
N PHE A 577 -12.70 -13.92 18.79
CA PHE A 577 -13.84 -13.42 17.99
C PHE A 577 -15.18 -13.44 18.73
N GLY A 578 -15.21 -13.85 20.00
CA GLY A 578 -16.40 -13.79 20.86
C GLY A 578 -16.78 -15.12 21.51
N VAL A 579 -18.01 -15.19 22.00
CA VAL A 579 -18.51 -16.26 22.88
C VAL A 579 -19.61 -17.07 22.22
N VAL A 580 -19.53 -18.38 22.32
CA VAL A 580 -20.43 -19.33 21.66
C VAL A 580 -21.31 -20.03 22.70
N TRP A 581 -22.62 -19.92 22.55
CA TRP A 581 -23.63 -20.52 23.42
C TRP A 581 -24.53 -21.45 22.63
N LEU A 582 -24.87 -22.59 23.23
CA LEU A 582 -25.99 -23.42 22.80
C LEU A 582 -27.26 -22.89 23.44
N VAL A 583 -28.27 -22.61 22.61
CA VAL A 583 -29.57 -22.09 23.05
C VAL A 583 -30.71 -22.91 22.45
N GLU A 584 -31.85 -22.87 23.10
CA GLU A 584 -33.13 -23.39 22.60
C GLU A 584 -34.04 -22.21 22.24
N ASP A 585 -34.62 -22.22 21.04
CA ASP A 585 -35.65 -21.26 20.66
C ASP A 585 -37.01 -21.78 21.08
N VAL A 586 -37.62 -21.12 22.04
CA VAL A 586 -38.93 -21.51 22.58
C VAL A 586 -40.07 -21.38 21.59
N MET A 587 -39.90 -20.61 20.50
CA MET A 587 -40.93 -20.45 19.47
C MET A 587 -40.93 -21.60 18.46
N VAL A 588 -39.75 -22.14 18.15
CA VAL A 588 -39.56 -23.18 17.12
C VAL A 588 -39.38 -24.57 17.75
N GLY A 589 -38.87 -24.64 18.99
CA GLY A 589 -38.58 -25.88 19.71
C GLY A 589 -37.26 -26.56 19.31
N ASP A 590 -36.38 -25.85 18.60
CA ASP A 590 -35.11 -26.36 18.09
C ASP A 590 -33.90 -25.72 18.81
N GLN A 591 -32.78 -26.45 18.82
CA GLN A 591 -31.52 -25.99 19.39
C GLN A 591 -30.57 -25.47 18.32
N PHE A 592 -29.88 -24.38 18.62
CA PHE A 592 -28.85 -23.81 17.73
C PHE A 592 -27.76 -23.09 18.51
N ILE A 593 -26.73 -22.71 17.77
CA ILE A 593 -25.60 -21.96 18.28
C ILE A 593 -25.86 -20.46 18.09
N LEU A 594 -25.73 -19.70 19.17
CA LEU A 594 -25.56 -18.25 19.12
C LEU A 594 -24.10 -17.92 19.42
N LYS A 595 -23.41 -17.38 18.42
CA LYS A 595 -22.05 -16.83 18.59
C LYS A 595 -22.14 -15.31 18.70
N PHE A 596 -21.98 -14.80 19.91
CA PHE A 596 -21.90 -13.37 20.16
C PHE A 596 -20.54 -12.84 19.72
N LEU A 597 -20.55 -11.77 18.93
CA LEU A 597 -19.34 -11.07 18.53
C LEU A 597 -18.76 -10.31 19.73
N ASN A 598 -17.44 -10.18 19.76
CA ASN A 598 -16.77 -9.38 20.77
C ASN A 598 -17.24 -7.90 20.65
N PRO A 599 -17.66 -7.25 21.75
CA PRO A 599 -18.09 -5.85 21.73
C PRO A 599 -17.08 -4.89 21.08
N HIS A 600 -15.77 -5.18 21.18
CA HIS A 600 -14.72 -4.36 20.54
C HIS A 600 -14.68 -4.52 19.02
N VAL A 601 -14.95 -5.73 18.52
CA VAL A 601 -15.09 -6.03 17.07
C VAL A 601 -16.37 -5.39 16.52
N ALA A 602 -17.42 -5.34 17.33
CA ALA A 602 -18.71 -4.75 16.97
C ALA A 602 -18.75 -3.21 17.04
N ALA A 603 -17.77 -2.57 17.69
CA ALA A 603 -17.72 -1.10 17.77
C ALA A 603 -17.19 -0.47 16.46
N ASP A 604 -16.39 -1.21 15.69
CA ASP A 604 -15.85 -0.77 14.42
C ASP A 604 -16.85 -0.98 13.27
N HIS A 605 -17.41 0.13 12.77
CA HIS A 605 -18.39 0.12 11.68
C HIS A 605 -17.82 -0.48 10.39
N SER A 606 -16.54 -0.27 10.10
CA SER A 606 -15.91 -0.78 8.86
C SER A 606 -15.69 -2.30 8.93
N MET A 607 -15.38 -2.82 10.12
CA MET A 607 -15.24 -4.24 10.38
C MET A 607 -16.59 -4.96 10.30
N ILE A 608 -17.65 -4.37 10.86
CA ILE A 608 -19.02 -4.88 10.70
C ILE A 608 -19.43 -4.89 9.23
N GLU A 609 -19.15 -3.85 8.45
CA GLU A 609 -19.53 -3.80 7.04
C GLU A 609 -18.84 -4.89 6.21
N ARG A 610 -17.52 -5.09 6.41
CA ARG A 610 -16.77 -6.17 5.77
C ARG A 610 -17.26 -7.55 6.22
N PHE A 611 -17.49 -7.71 7.52
CA PHE A 611 -18.01 -8.95 8.08
C PHE A 611 -19.41 -9.28 7.51
N MET A 612 -20.28 -8.28 7.39
CA MET A 612 -21.59 -8.41 6.76
C MET A 612 -21.49 -8.78 5.27
N HIS A 613 -20.48 -8.26 4.58
CA HIS A 613 -20.20 -8.64 3.20
C HIS A 613 -19.83 -10.13 3.11
N GLU A 614 -18.91 -10.61 3.94
CA GLU A 614 -18.47 -12.01 3.97
C GLU A 614 -19.60 -12.96 4.43
N LEU A 615 -20.39 -12.57 5.44
CA LEU A 615 -21.50 -13.35 5.95
C LEU A 615 -22.62 -13.53 4.91
N ARG A 616 -22.86 -12.53 4.04
CA ARG A 616 -23.80 -12.66 2.91
C ARG A 616 -23.40 -13.74 1.91
N TYR A 617 -22.10 -13.98 1.70
CA TYR A 617 -21.63 -15.07 0.85
C TYR A 617 -21.68 -16.41 1.58
N ALA A 618 -21.27 -16.46 2.85
CA ALA A 618 -21.30 -17.67 3.66
C ALA A 618 -22.72 -18.26 3.77
N ARG A 619 -23.75 -17.41 3.90
CA ARG A 619 -25.17 -17.83 3.92
C ARG A 619 -25.66 -18.48 2.62
N LYS A 620 -24.97 -18.25 1.50
CA LYS A 620 -25.32 -18.86 0.20
C LYS A 620 -24.71 -20.25 0.02
N ILE A 621 -23.82 -20.66 0.92
CA ILE A 621 -23.14 -21.95 0.84
C ILE A 621 -24.00 -22.98 1.55
N THR A 622 -24.59 -23.89 0.79
CA THR A 622 -25.31 -25.05 1.29
C THR A 622 -24.49 -26.31 1.02
N HIS A 623 -23.81 -26.82 2.05
CA HIS A 623 -23.01 -28.05 1.95
C HIS A 623 -23.16 -28.87 3.23
N GLU A 624 -23.13 -30.20 3.12
CA GLU A 624 -23.33 -31.13 4.25
C GLU A 624 -22.24 -31.00 5.33
N ASN A 625 -21.00 -30.70 4.92
CA ASN A 625 -19.86 -30.51 5.83
C ASN A 625 -19.60 -29.04 6.23
N ILE A 626 -20.52 -28.13 5.93
CA ILE A 626 -20.36 -26.71 6.29
C ILE A 626 -21.49 -26.34 7.24
N ILE A 627 -21.12 -25.84 8.42
CA ILE A 627 -22.08 -25.36 9.41
C ILE A 627 -22.91 -24.24 8.78
N ARG A 628 -24.22 -24.45 8.69
CA ARG A 628 -25.11 -23.45 8.11
C ARG A 628 -25.24 -22.25 9.04
N ILE A 629 -25.04 -21.07 8.46
CA ILE A 629 -25.32 -19.80 9.12
C ILE A 629 -26.74 -19.39 8.73
N TYR A 630 -27.62 -19.26 9.73
CA TYR A 630 -29.02 -18.90 9.48
C TYR A 630 -29.17 -17.39 9.35
N ASP A 631 -28.67 -16.63 10.32
CA ASP A 631 -28.87 -15.18 10.38
C ASP A 631 -27.87 -14.45 11.29
N LEU A 632 -27.82 -13.11 11.17
CA LEU A 632 -27.20 -12.22 12.15
C LEU A 632 -28.31 -11.55 12.96
N VAL A 633 -28.34 -11.81 14.26
CA VAL A 633 -29.31 -11.24 15.20
C VAL A 633 -28.65 -10.19 16.09
N THR A 634 -29.42 -9.19 16.50
CA THR A 634 -29.01 -8.24 17.53
C THR A 634 -29.83 -8.49 18.79
N ILE A 635 -29.16 -8.76 19.90
CA ILE A 635 -29.76 -9.08 21.20
C ILE A 635 -29.13 -8.14 22.23
N ASP A 636 -29.94 -7.30 22.87
CA ASP A 636 -29.48 -6.36 23.92
C ASP A 636 -28.22 -5.57 23.53
N GLN A 637 -28.26 -4.99 22.32
CA GLN A 637 -27.17 -4.20 21.70
C GLN A 637 -25.88 -4.98 21.40
N SER A 638 -25.89 -6.30 21.52
CA SER A 638 -24.82 -7.19 21.07
C SER A 638 -25.21 -7.91 19.77
N TYR A 639 -24.26 -8.00 18.83
CA TYR A 639 -24.43 -8.77 17.61
C TYR A 639 -24.12 -10.25 17.86
N ALA A 640 -24.97 -11.14 17.39
CA ALA A 640 -24.76 -12.57 17.45
C ALA A 640 -25.13 -13.25 16.12
N ILE A 641 -24.38 -14.28 15.77
CA ILE A 641 -24.65 -15.09 14.58
C ILE A 641 -25.38 -16.35 15.04
N SER A 642 -26.53 -16.64 14.41
CA SER A 642 -27.25 -17.89 14.60
C SER A 642 -26.78 -18.92 13.59
N MET A 643 -26.41 -20.11 14.08
CA MET A 643 -25.83 -21.18 13.28
C MET A 643 -26.35 -22.56 13.70
N GLU A 644 -26.30 -23.50 12.78
CA GLU A 644 -26.67 -24.91 13.02
C GLU A 644 -25.87 -25.51 14.19
N TYR A 645 -26.57 -26.20 15.10
CA TYR A 645 -25.93 -26.96 16.16
C TYR A 645 -25.69 -28.40 15.71
N PHE A 646 -24.42 -28.78 15.65
CA PHE A 646 -24.03 -30.18 15.52
C PHE A 646 -23.52 -30.70 16.86
N PRO A 647 -24.13 -31.76 17.43
CA PRO A 647 -23.61 -32.41 18.62
C PRO A 647 -22.35 -33.19 18.25
N SER A 648 -21.19 -32.52 18.33
CA SER A 648 -19.91 -33.21 18.27
C SER A 648 -19.77 -34.10 19.51
N HIS A 649 -19.50 -35.38 19.27
CA HIS A 649 -18.93 -36.22 20.30
C HIS A 649 -17.43 -35.95 20.25
N SER A 650 -16.82 -35.62 21.39
CA SER A 650 -15.37 -35.56 21.48
C SER A 650 -14.82 -36.92 21.06
N LEU A 651 -14.07 -36.94 19.95
CA LEU A 651 -13.21 -38.05 19.57
C LEU A 651 -12.05 -38.16 20.57
#